data_AF-A0A941QB56-F1
#
_entry.id   AF-A0A941QB56-F1
#
_cell.length_a   1.000
_cell.length_b   1.000
_cell.length_c   1.000
_cell.angle_alpha   90.00
_cell.angle_beta   90.00
_cell.angle_gamma   90.00
#
_symmetry.space_group_name_H-M   'P 1'
#
loop_
_entity.id
_entity.type
_entity.pdbx_description
1 polymer ?
#
loop_
_entity_poly.entity_id
_entity_poly.type
_entity_poly.pdbx_seq_one_letter_code
_entity_poly.pdbx_strand_id
1 'polypeptide(L)'
;MAKLIEVEELVRKLDLGTAAPDAQVRSALLARAVALPLGRSAWSWLARALWELIANQPAGSPARRQALAAALKVPVKSLRRDLQRLAADEDEPDRDLLAGIRVDVAGPGEPALGGDFNELPADGLDAFRAREREATLGLPEDVSHEARMRHVGVSGHVSAGSIAADLDAPAPRAAGRDARPAAAHPRASPPPAPQPAGAAAGDEELRRVNALILQAGKARRSFVTGADNVVRCWIGLRDEAAAVANEAIPRVDIPPEGLELTAELYWNDQRDAKRLILPAERSARSGDCDLRLSVPEGERFVSAEIVFRYRGRAYEVVRVEAFALAPGEPEEAHHQVQVRVQASRREVVEVADSQPVDAIFVHGDDRAPAGDARAAPPALRVFGGEGGRGFDLDDAAVAIRWLNDTLFSTEKLVVRRQAAQGGEDRLDADDPDVRSLLRDMARHGAGLYNQLCDQGFTDPGERIQVLNLDAANDVPLEFVYDRGYPLRDAPLCQPGLAALRSGEGGCPVCALPAADEERSAAPVICPYGFWSLRKIIERVASGDGREASVPRGTRRALPPIDAVVFASSHLVPEDERSATCEALQRCTGHLLVAEDWLQWRAALRSHPPLLVVLPHHGVQAALDYLEIGDPAQDEDHGKLSHAQIGRDCVNPDARDPGPIVLLLGCQTGAQTETGYVQITRRIQQQHAAIVLGTLAQILGRHAAPLARELVAELAAVDDPQADFGTVMRRLRRRMLARGYLMALCLVAQGDAEWRLTPRALPGTACDGSTGP
;
A
#
# COMPACT_ATOMS: atom_id res chain seq x y z
N MET A 1 -17.67 -13.48 0.04
CA MET A 1 -18.64 -12.67 -0.74
C MET A 1 -19.94 -12.59 0.03
N ALA A 2 -20.40 -11.39 0.40
CA ALA A 2 -21.71 -11.23 1.04
C ALA A 2 -22.82 -11.64 0.05
N LYS A 3 -23.82 -12.41 0.52
CA LYS A 3 -24.97 -12.80 -0.29
C LYS A 3 -25.78 -11.54 -0.65
N LEU A 4 -25.97 -11.29 -1.94
CA LEU A 4 -26.78 -10.16 -2.41
C LEU A 4 -28.25 -10.36 -2.02
N ILE A 5 -28.89 -9.27 -1.62
CA ILE A 5 -30.29 -9.22 -1.19
C ILE A 5 -31.17 -9.00 -2.43
N GLU A 6 -32.05 -9.97 -2.71
CA GLU A 6 -33.07 -9.88 -3.78
C GLU A 6 -34.37 -9.22 -3.26
N VAL A 7 -35.27 -8.85 -4.18
CA VAL A 7 -36.46 -8.02 -3.89
C VAL A 7 -37.31 -8.55 -2.73
N GLU A 8 -37.63 -9.85 -2.70
CA GLU A 8 -38.48 -10.44 -1.66
C GLU A 8 -37.84 -10.34 -0.26
N GLU A 9 -36.52 -10.54 -0.19
CA GLU A 9 -35.77 -10.41 1.05
C GLU A 9 -35.65 -8.93 1.48
N LEU A 10 -35.47 -8.02 0.53
CA LEU A 10 -35.43 -6.58 0.78
C LEU A 10 -36.77 -6.07 1.33
N VAL A 11 -37.89 -6.40 0.67
CA VAL A 11 -39.24 -5.97 1.07
C VAL A 11 -39.58 -6.49 2.46
N ARG A 12 -39.23 -7.74 2.76
CA ARG A 12 -39.38 -8.33 4.10
C ARG A 12 -38.52 -7.64 5.15
N LYS A 13 -37.26 -7.28 4.84
CA LYS A 13 -36.36 -6.58 5.76
C LYS A 13 -36.79 -5.14 6.05
N LEU A 14 -37.48 -4.50 5.11
CA LEU A 14 -38.01 -3.15 5.27
C LEU A 14 -39.40 -3.11 5.93
N ASP A 15 -39.99 -4.27 6.25
CA ASP A 15 -41.31 -4.41 6.88
C ASP A 15 -42.42 -3.60 6.18
N LEU A 16 -42.41 -3.58 4.85
CA LEU A 16 -43.37 -2.81 4.04
C LEU A 16 -44.75 -3.50 3.91
N GLY A 17 -45.13 -4.30 4.90
CA GLY A 17 -46.34 -5.15 4.90
C GLY A 17 -47.64 -4.40 5.23
N THR A 18 -48.61 -4.54 4.31
CA THR A 18 -50.09 -4.34 4.37
C THR A 18 -50.73 -3.08 4.98
N ALA A 19 -50.05 -2.29 5.81
CA ALA A 19 -50.48 -0.93 6.16
C ALA A 19 -49.49 0.05 5.53
N ALA A 20 -49.95 0.94 4.65
CA ALA A 20 -49.06 1.90 3.98
C ALA A 20 -48.38 2.79 5.05
N PRO A 21 -47.05 2.68 5.27
CA PRO A 21 -46.37 3.55 6.21
C PRO A 21 -46.47 5.01 5.74
N ASP A 22 -46.54 5.93 6.71
CA ASP A 22 -46.47 7.38 6.44
C ASP A 22 -45.30 7.69 5.49
N ALA A 23 -45.48 8.66 4.59
CA ALA A 23 -44.52 8.95 3.54
C ALA A 23 -43.11 9.28 4.07
N GLN A 24 -43.02 9.89 5.26
CA GLN A 24 -41.75 10.16 5.91
C GLN A 24 -41.07 8.87 6.36
N VAL A 25 -41.81 7.97 7.00
CA VAL A 25 -41.31 6.66 7.45
C VAL A 25 -40.89 5.82 6.24
N ARG A 26 -41.68 5.83 5.17
CA ARG A 26 -41.37 5.15 3.92
C ARG A 26 -40.09 5.69 3.27
N SER A 27 -39.91 7.02 3.22
CA SER A 27 -38.69 7.64 2.69
C SER A 27 -37.44 7.25 3.49
N ALA A 28 -37.56 7.16 4.82
CA ALA A 28 -36.46 6.76 5.69
C ALA A 28 -36.07 5.29 5.52
N LEU A 29 -37.05 4.40 5.39
CA LEU A 29 -36.80 2.98 5.13
C LEU A 29 -36.12 2.77 3.77
N LEU A 30 -36.60 3.42 2.72
CA LEU A 30 -35.99 3.33 1.38
C LEU A 30 -34.58 3.95 1.36
N ALA A 31 -34.34 5.05 2.10
CA ALA A 31 -33.01 5.64 2.22
C ALA A 31 -32.00 4.70 2.89
N ARG A 32 -32.44 3.91 3.89
CA ARG A 32 -31.60 2.88 4.53
C ARG A 32 -31.31 1.71 3.60
N ALA A 33 -32.24 1.36 2.71
CA ALA A 33 -32.06 0.27 1.75
C ALA A 33 -30.88 0.48 0.80
N VAL A 34 -30.54 1.74 0.49
CA VAL A 34 -29.42 2.09 -0.40
C VAL A 34 -28.06 1.65 0.17
N ALA A 35 -27.94 1.45 1.48
CA ALA A 35 -26.70 1.00 2.12
C ALA A 35 -26.55 -0.54 2.17
N LEU A 36 -27.52 -1.29 1.63
CA LEU A 36 -27.52 -2.75 1.67
C LEU A 36 -26.84 -3.35 0.42
N PRO A 37 -26.28 -4.58 0.50
CA PRO A 37 -25.72 -5.27 -0.66
C PRO A 37 -26.83 -5.84 -1.55
N LEU A 38 -27.44 -4.99 -2.38
CA LEU A 38 -28.61 -5.35 -3.20
C LEU A 38 -28.22 -6.03 -4.52
N GLY A 39 -29.02 -7.02 -4.91
CA GLY A 39 -29.00 -7.61 -6.25
C GLY A 39 -29.59 -6.68 -7.30
N ARG A 40 -29.43 -7.02 -8.58
CA ARG A 40 -29.88 -6.18 -9.72
C ARG A 40 -31.38 -5.92 -9.69
N SER A 41 -32.18 -6.95 -9.39
CA SER A 41 -33.65 -6.85 -9.29
C SER A 41 -34.08 -5.93 -8.13
N ALA A 42 -33.36 -5.98 -7.01
CA ALA A 42 -33.60 -5.16 -5.82
C ALA A 42 -33.23 -3.70 -6.06
N TRP A 43 -32.18 -3.41 -6.83
CA TRP A 43 -31.84 -2.06 -7.26
C TRP A 43 -32.93 -1.43 -8.14
N SER A 44 -33.44 -2.16 -9.14
CA SER A 44 -34.54 -1.69 -10.00
C SER A 44 -35.82 -1.45 -9.18
N TRP A 45 -36.16 -2.37 -8.28
CA TRP A 45 -37.31 -2.21 -7.40
C TRP A 45 -37.17 -0.96 -6.50
N LEU A 46 -35.99 -0.76 -5.90
CA LEU A 46 -35.72 0.40 -5.03
C LEU A 46 -35.78 1.71 -5.81
N ALA A 47 -35.22 1.73 -7.03
CA ALA A 47 -35.28 2.89 -7.92
C ALA A 47 -36.74 3.29 -8.22
N ARG A 48 -37.59 2.31 -8.54
CA ARG A 48 -39.01 2.54 -8.75
C ARG A 48 -39.72 3.02 -7.49
N ALA A 49 -39.46 2.41 -6.34
CA ALA A 49 -40.11 2.78 -5.08
C ALA A 49 -39.75 4.22 -4.66
N LEU A 50 -38.51 4.64 -4.88
CA LEU A 50 -38.05 6.01 -4.64
C LEU A 50 -38.67 6.99 -5.63
N TRP A 51 -38.71 6.66 -6.93
CA TRP A 51 -39.33 7.51 -7.94
C TRP A 51 -40.84 7.70 -7.71
N GLU A 52 -41.57 6.64 -7.36
CA GLU A 52 -42.98 6.72 -6.97
C GLU A 52 -43.18 7.63 -5.74
N LEU A 53 -42.25 7.61 -4.79
CA LEU A 53 -42.34 8.48 -3.61
C LEU A 53 -42.05 9.94 -3.96
N ILE A 54 -41.04 10.21 -4.79
CA ILE A 54 -40.71 11.56 -5.27
C ILE A 54 -41.90 12.16 -6.03
N ALA A 55 -42.49 11.40 -6.96
CA ALA A 55 -43.59 11.88 -7.80
C ALA A 55 -44.89 12.16 -7.02
N ASN A 56 -45.14 11.45 -5.93
CA ASN A 56 -46.39 11.54 -5.16
C ASN A 56 -46.30 12.42 -3.90
N GLN A 57 -45.12 12.98 -3.59
CA GLN A 57 -44.96 13.86 -2.44
C GLN A 57 -44.89 15.33 -2.87
N PRO A 58 -45.45 16.26 -2.07
CA PRO A 58 -45.33 17.69 -2.35
C PRO A 58 -43.87 18.11 -2.47
N ALA A 59 -43.60 18.98 -3.43
CA ALA A 59 -42.37 19.76 -3.54
C ALA A 59 -41.90 20.32 -2.18
N GLY A 60 -40.62 20.20 -1.86
CA GLY A 60 -40.06 20.72 -0.61
C GLY A 60 -40.41 19.93 0.65
N SER A 61 -41.29 18.91 0.56
CA SER A 61 -41.63 18.10 1.73
C SER A 61 -40.41 17.29 2.21
N PRO A 62 -40.27 17.07 3.54
CA PRO A 62 -39.17 16.28 4.08
C PRO A 62 -39.06 14.88 3.46
N ALA A 63 -40.19 14.25 3.15
CA ALA A 63 -40.26 12.92 2.54
C ALA A 63 -39.75 12.93 1.10
N ARG A 64 -40.14 13.93 0.30
CA ARG A 64 -39.65 14.10 -1.09
C ARG A 64 -38.15 14.37 -1.12
N ARG A 65 -37.67 15.31 -0.29
CA ARG A 65 -36.26 15.68 -0.20
C ARG A 65 -35.38 14.51 0.24
N GLN A 66 -35.86 13.72 1.21
CA GLN A 66 -35.16 12.50 1.65
C GLN A 66 -35.15 11.42 0.56
N ALA A 67 -36.25 11.25 -0.18
CA ALA A 67 -36.33 10.32 -1.30
C ALA A 67 -35.40 10.73 -2.45
N LEU A 68 -35.32 12.03 -2.78
CA LEU A 68 -34.38 12.58 -3.77
C LEU A 68 -32.93 12.30 -3.37
N ALA A 69 -32.57 12.59 -2.11
CA ALA A 69 -31.22 12.33 -1.60
C ALA A 69 -30.83 10.84 -1.62
N ALA A 70 -31.79 9.94 -1.39
CA ALA A 70 -31.60 8.51 -1.52
C ALA A 70 -31.47 8.08 -2.99
N ALA A 71 -32.31 8.62 -3.88
CA ALA A 71 -32.32 8.30 -5.31
C ALA A 71 -31.00 8.67 -6.01
N LEU A 72 -30.32 9.73 -5.57
CA LEU A 72 -28.99 10.12 -6.07
C LEU A 72 -27.91 9.04 -5.90
N LYS A 73 -28.09 8.16 -4.92
CA LYS A 73 -27.14 7.10 -4.56
C LYS A 73 -27.49 5.75 -5.23
N VAL A 74 -28.56 5.69 -6.01
CA VAL A 74 -29.02 4.46 -6.67
C VAL A 74 -28.32 4.31 -8.04
N PRO A 75 -27.65 3.17 -8.32
CA PRO A 75 -26.90 2.95 -9.56
C PRO A 75 -27.78 2.47 -10.72
N VAL A 76 -28.95 3.09 -10.92
CA VAL A 76 -29.90 2.74 -12.01
C VAL A 76 -29.95 3.86 -13.04
N LYS A 77 -29.58 3.55 -14.30
CA LYS A 77 -29.43 4.53 -15.39
C LYS A 77 -30.74 5.25 -15.75
N SER A 78 -31.88 4.54 -15.72
CA SER A 78 -33.21 5.13 -15.98
C SER A 78 -33.53 6.21 -14.94
N LEU A 79 -33.41 5.88 -13.66
CA LEU A 79 -33.60 6.82 -12.55
C LEU A 79 -32.66 8.03 -12.64
N ARG A 80 -31.38 7.83 -12.97
CA ARG A 80 -30.42 8.94 -13.14
C ARG A 80 -30.85 9.91 -14.24
N ARG A 81 -31.35 9.41 -15.37
CA ARG A 81 -31.87 10.25 -16.46
C ARG A 81 -33.11 11.04 -16.05
N ASP A 82 -34.02 10.42 -15.30
CA ASP A 82 -35.22 11.13 -14.85
C ASP A 82 -34.88 12.19 -13.78
N LEU A 83 -33.90 11.95 -12.91
CA LEU A 83 -33.35 12.98 -12.00
C LEU A 83 -32.61 14.11 -12.74
N GLN A 84 -31.89 13.81 -13.83
CA GLN A 84 -31.28 14.83 -14.71
C GLN A 84 -32.33 15.75 -15.32
N ARG A 85 -33.47 15.21 -15.77
CA ARG A 85 -34.59 16.00 -16.30
C ARG A 85 -35.20 16.89 -15.21
N LEU A 86 -35.38 16.34 -14.01
CA LEU A 86 -35.89 17.10 -12.87
C LEU A 86 -34.94 18.24 -12.47
N ALA A 87 -33.62 18.02 -12.57
CA ALA A 87 -32.59 19.03 -12.32
C ALA A 87 -32.54 20.14 -13.39
N ALA A 88 -32.94 19.81 -14.62
CA ALA A 88 -32.98 20.72 -15.77
C ALA A 88 -34.22 21.61 -15.77
N ASP A 89 -35.27 21.25 -15.03
CA ASP A 89 -36.44 22.11 -14.80
C ASP A 89 -36.04 23.28 -13.89
N GLU A 90 -36.10 24.50 -14.41
CA GLU A 90 -35.70 25.69 -13.65
C GLU A 90 -36.65 26.03 -12.52
N ASP A 91 -37.90 25.59 -12.64
CA ASP A 91 -38.96 25.81 -11.66
C ASP A 91 -39.02 24.68 -10.61
N GLU A 92 -38.13 23.67 -10.66
CA GLU A 92 -38.08 22.60 -9.65
C GLU A 92 -37.68 23.16 -8.28
N PRO A 93 -38.56 23.10 -7.26
CA PRO A 93 -38.29 23.69 -5.95
C PRO A 93 -37.25 22.91 -5.13
N ASP A 94 -36.99 21.64 -5.44
CA ASP A 94 -35.94 20.83 -4.82
C ASP A 94 -34.63 20.79 -5.65
N ARG A 95 -34.45 21.72 -6.60
CA ARG A 95 -33.29 21.79 -7.51
C ARG A 95 -31.96 21.95 -6.78
N ASP A 96 -31.95 22.52 -5.58
CA ASP A 96 -30.77 22.65 -4.73
C ASP A 96 -30.15 21.29 -4.36
N LEU A 97 -30.99 20.25 -4.18
CA LEU A 97 -30.53 18.88 -3.94
C LEU A 97 -30.03 18.20 -5.22
N LEU A 98 -30.49 18.66 -6.39
CA LEU A 98 -30.19 18.07 -7.69
C LEU A 98 -28.99 18.72 -8.39
N ALA A 99 -28.48 19.84 -7.86
CA ALA A 99 -27.36 20.61 -8.41
C ALA A 99 -26.03 19.83 -8.55
N GLY A 100 -25.94 18.61 -8.00
CA GLY A 100 -24.80 17.70 -8.15
C GLY A 100 -24.88 16.74 -9.35
N ILE A 101 -26.02 16.66 -10.04
CA ILE A 101 -26.19 15.81 -11.22
C ILE A 101 -25.70 16.58 -12.46
N ARG A 102 -24.67 16.07 -13.15
CA ARG A 102 -24.26 16.59 -14.46
C ARG A 102 -25.31 16.24 -15.51
N VAL A 103 -25.67 17.21 -16.36
CA VAL A 103 -26.40 16.99 -17.61
C VAL A 103 -25.37 16.59 -18.67
N ASP A 104 -25.36 15.33 -19.08
CA ASP A 104 -24.46 14.87 -20.15
C ASP A 104 -24.95 15.41 -21.50
N VAL A 105 -24.21 16.34 -22.09
CA VAL A 105 -24.26 16.60 -23.53
C VAL A 105 -23.41 15.51 -24.18
N ALA A 106 -24.05 14.65 -24.97
CA ALA A 106 -23.44 13.45 -25.55
C ALA A 106 -22.19 13.78 -26.41
N GLY A 107 -21.02 13.29 -25.99
CA GLY A 107 -19.82 13.10 -26.81
C GLY A 107 -19.59 11.60 -27.08
N PRO A 108 -18.95 11.22 -28.20
CA PRO A 108 -18.91 9.83 -28.63
C PRO A 108 -17.76 9.09 -27.93
N GLY A 109 -18.06 8.04 -27.17
CA GLY A 109 -17.01 7.19 -26.61
C GLY A 109 -17.35 6.40 -25.35
N GLU A 110 -18.53 5.78 -25.25
CA GLU A 110 -18.76 4.67 -24.31
C GLU A 110 -19.62 3.59 -24.98
N PRO A 111 -19.38 2.30 -24.69
CA PRO A 111 -20.11 1.21 -25.33
C PRO A 111 -21.56 1.21 -24.87
N ALA A 112 -22.44 1.61 -25.77
CA ALA A 112 -23.88 1.46 -25.65
C ALA A 112 -24.25 -0.04 -25.82
N LEU A 113 -24.97 -0.60 -24.85
CA LEU A 113 -25.93 -1.66 -25.18
C LEU A 113 -27.11 -0.96 -25.87
N GLY A 114 -27.23 -1.22 -27.17
CA GLY A 114 -28.03 -0.45 -28.12
C GLY A 114 -29.54 -0.54 -27.94
N GLY A 115 -30.19 0.49 -28.48
CA GLY A 115 -31.65 0.65 -28.58
C GLY A 115 -31.93 2.09 -28.99
N ASP A 116 -32.03 2.33 -30.29
CA ASP A 116 -32.21 3.62 -30.95
C ASP A 116 -33.69 4.04 -30.88
N PHE A 117 -34.00 5.18 -30.25
CA PHE A 117 -35.33 5.80 -30.30
C PHE A 117 -35.20 7.31 -30.12
N ASN A 118 -35.09 8.01 -31.25
CA ASN A 118 -35.35 9.44 -31.35
C ASN A 118 -36.84 9.63 -31.65
N GLU A 119 -37.59 10.17 -30.68
CA GLU A 119 -38.65 11.18 -30.83
C GLU A 119 -39.35 11.39 -29.47
N LEU A 120 -39.58 12.65 -29.10
CA LEU A 120 -40.26 13.10 -27.87
C LEU A 120 -41.78 12.81 -27.95
N PRO A 121 -42.46 12.52 -26.83
CA PRO A 121 -43.15 13.60 -26.09
C PRO A 121 -43.04 13.49 -24.54
N ALA A 122 -43.45 14.57 -23.87
CA ALA A 122 -43.37 14.77 -22.42
C ALA A 122 -44.45 14.00 -21.66
N ASP A 123 -44.13 13.03 -20.79
CA ASP A 123 -45.11 12.40 -19.89
C ASP A 123 -44.50 11.72 -18.63
N GLY A 124 -45.27 11.72 -17.53
CA GLY A 124 -44.91 11.36 -16.15
C GLY A 124 -44.80 9.86 -15.79
N LEU A 125 -45.28 9.46 -14.60
CA LEU A 125 -45.04 8.16 -13.93
C LEU A 125 -45.30 6.91 -14.81
N ASP A 126 -46.22 7.00 -15.77
CA ASP A 126 -46.55 5.89 -16.69
C ASP A 126 -45.47 5.66 -17.76
N ALA A 127 -44.76 6.71 -18.20
CA ALA A 127 -43.63 6.60 -19.11
C ALA A 127 -42.39 5.99 -18.42
N PHE A 128 -42.24 6.17 -17.10
CA PHE A 128 -41.22 5.46 -16.30
C PHE A 128 -41.57 3.95 -16.20
N ARG A 129 -42.84 3.63 -15.94
CA ARG A 129 -43.33 2.24 -15.83
C ARG A 129 -43.25 1.45 -17.13
N ALA A 130 -43.42 2.09 -18.29
CA ALA A 130 -43.27 1.43 -19.60
C ALA A 130 -41.80 1.05 -19.89
N ARG A 131 -40.86 1.95 -19.60
CA ARG A 131 -39.40 1.74 -19.81
C ARG A 131 -38.81 0.62 -18.94
N GLU A 132 -39.32 0.44 -17.73
CA GLU A 132 -38.92 -0.67 -16.85
C GLU A 132 -39.53 -2.03 -17.29
N ARG A 133 -40.71 -2.05 -17.92
CA ARG A 133 -41.30 -3.29 -18.46
C ARG A 133 -40.53 -3.84 -19.66
N GLU A 134 -40.06 -2.97 -20.56
CA GLU A 134 -39.20 -3.38 -21.69
C GLU A 134 -37.83 -3.93 -21.24
N ALA A 135 -37.27 -3.41 -20.15
CA ALA A 135 -36.03 -3.94 -19.58
C ALA A 135 -36.18 -5.32 -18.90
N THR A 136 -37.43 -5.76 -18.66
CA THR A 136 -37.75 -7.00 -17.93
C THR A 136 -38.36 -8.08 -18.85
N LEU A 137 -38.90 -7.72 -20.01
CA LEU A 137 -39.49 -8.64 -20.99
C LEU A 137 -38.47 -9.08 -22.05
N GLY A 138 -37.49 -9.87 -21.60
CA GLY A 138 -36.47 -10.50 -22.45
C GLY A 138 -36.32 -12.00 -22.17
N LEU A 139 -37.40 -12.69 -21.78
CA LEU A 139 -37.43 -14.14 -21.61
C LEU A 139 -38.73 -14.72 -22.23
N PRO A 140 -38.66 -15.86 -22.92
CA PRO A 140 -39.84 -16.58 -23.37
C PRO A 140 -40.56 -17.19 -22.16
N GLU A 141 -41.87 -16.94 -22.06
CA GLU A 141 -42.74 -17.63 -21.09
C GLU A 141 -43.15 -19.02 -21.63
N ASP A 142 -43.24 -19.94 -20.67
CA ASP A 142 -43.84 -21.28 -20.67
C ASP A 142 -43.04 -22.47 -21.24
N VAL A 143 -42.71 -23.44 -20.36
CA VAL A 143 -43.52 -24.66 -20.14
C VAL A 143 -43.14 -25.28 -18.77
N SER A 144 -44.04 -25.09 -17.81
CA SER A 144 -44.62 -26.07 -16.86
C SER A 144 -43.93 -27.41 -16.51
N HIS A 145 -43.87 -27.66 -15.19
CA HIS A 145 -44.09 -28.93 -14.47
C HIS A 145 -43.27 -30.19 -14.82
N GLU A 146 -42.27 -30.52 -13.98
CA GLU A 146 -41.94 -31.92 -13.71
C GLU A 146 -42.80 -32.47 -12.57
N ALA A 147 -43.63 -33.45 -12.90
CA ALA A 147 -44.09 -34.47 -11.98
C ALA A 147 -43.65 -35.84 -12.51
N ARG A 148 -42.81 -36.51 -11.71
CA ARG A 148 -42.72 -37.97 -11.50
C ARG A 148 -42.41 -38.90 -12.69
N MET A 149 -41.42 -39.74 -12.38
CA MET A 149 -41.38 -41.20 -12.56
C MET A 149 -40.90 -41.79 -13.89
N ARG A 150 -39.81 -42.57 -13.72
CA ARG A 150 -39.51 -43.92 -14.24
C ARG A 150 -38.42 -44.03 -15.31
N HIS A 151 -37.39 -44.78 -14.90
CA HIS A 151 -36.63 -45.79 -15.63
C HIS A 151 -36.93 -45.97 -17.12
N VAL A 152 -35.86 -45.98 -17.92
CA VAL A 152 -35.32 -47.05 -18.80
C VAL A 152 -34.10 -46.39 -19.47
N GLY A 153 -32.86 -46.82 -19.31
CA GLY A 153 -32.29 -48.09 -19.75
C GLY A 153 -31.64 -47.92 -21.14
N VAL A 154 -30.49 -48.57 -21.33
CA VAL A 154 -29.86 -48.96 -22.62
C VAL A 154 -28.68 -48.10 -23.11
N SER A 155 -27.49 -48.60 -22.77
CA SER A 155 -26.31 -48.91 -23.62
C SER A 155 -26.26 -48.47 -25.10
N GLY A 156 -25.04 -48.22 -25.58
CA GLY A 156 -24.69 -48.46 -26.99
C GLY A 156 -23.37 -47.86 -27.45
N HIS A 157 -22.27 -48.62 -27.35
CA HIS A 157 -21.08 -48.46 -28.20
C HIS A 157 -21.43 -48.74 -29.68
N VAL A 158 -20.69 -48.15 -30.64
CA VAL A 158 -19.91 -48.81 -31.71
C VAL A 158 -19.24 -47.75 -32.61
N SER A 159 -18.13 -48.18 -33.21
CA SER A 159 -16.98 -47.49 -33.78
C SER A 159 -17.05 -47.19 -35.30
N ALA A 160 -16.00 -46.47 -35.75
CA ALA A 160 -15.24 -46.61 -37.01
C ALA A 160 -15.57 -45.73 -38.23
N GLY A 161 -14.51 -45.17 -38.83
CA GLY A 161 -14.49 -44.69 -40.22
C GLY A 161 -13.34 -43.74 -40.59
N SER A 162 -12.18 -44.30 -40.99
CA SER A 162 -11.02 -43.64 -41.61
C SER A 162 -11.11 -43.59 -43.14
N ILE A 163 -10.50 -42.60 -43.84
CA ILE A 163 -9.86 -42.73 -45.17
C ILE A 163 -8.66 -41.74 -45.29
N ALA A 164 -7.63 -42.12 -46.07
CA ALA A 164 -6.22 -41.72 -46.08
C ALA A 164 -5.75 -40.92 -47.33
N ALA A 165 -4.45 -40.56 -47.36
CA ALA A 165 -3.45 -40.57 -48.47
C ALA A 165 -2.57 -39.27 -48.53
N ASP A 166 -1.25 -39.31 -48.22
CA ASP A 166 -0.05 -39.55 -49.10
C ASP A 166 0.41 -38.24 -49.83
N LEU A 167 1.67 -37.77 -49.95
CA LEU A 167 3.02 -38.34 -50.13
C LEU A 167 4.14 -37.27 -49.93
N ASP A 168 5.39 -37.77 -49.81
CA ASP A 168 6.70 -37.21 -50.21
C ASP A 168 7.62 -36.39 -49.26
N ALA A 169 8.84 -36.94 -49.13
CA ALA A 169 10.05 -36.49 -48.42
C ALA A 169 11.01 -35.73 -49.40
N PRO A 170 12.34 -35.50 -49.14
CA PRO A 170 13.16 -35.65 -47.93
C PRO A 170 14.18 -34.49 -47.66
N ALA A 171 14.91 -34.64 -46.55
CA ALA A 171 16.07 -33.84 -46.11
C ALA A 171 17.37 -34.08 -46.92
N PRO A 172 18.47 -33.37 -46.57
CA PRO A 172 19.79 -33.99 -46.63
C PRO A 172 20.60 -33.90 -45.33
N ARG A 173 21.29 -35.01 -45.02
CA ARG A 173 22.50 -35.13 -44.20
C ARG A 173 23.60 -35.72 -45.08
N ALA A 174 24.86 -35.34 -44.86
CA ALA A 174 25.93 -36.25 -44.37
C ALA A 174 27.36 -35.96 -44.87
N ALA A 175 28.31 -36.34 -43.99
CA ALA A 175 29.71 -36.77 -44.19
C ALA A 175 30.78 -35.68 -44.44
N GLY A 176 31.95 -35.62 -43.78
CA GLY A 176 32.69 -36.57 -42.93
C GLY A 176 33.90 -37.16 -43.67
N ARG A 177 35.15 -36.91 -43.18
CA ARG A 177 36.32 -37.82 -43.30
C ARG A 177 37.60 -37.30 -42.63
N ASP A 178 38.29 -38.25 -41.99
CA ASP A 178 39.59 -38.19 -41.32
C ASP A 178 40.81 -38.12 -42.25
N ALA A 179 41.93 -37.56 -41.75
CA ALA A 179 43.31 -37.99 -42.05
C ALA A 179 44.35 -37.46 -41.03
N ARG A 180 45.25 -38.34 -40.55
CA ARG A 180 46.58 -38.09 -39.90
C ARG A 180 47.67 -38.63 -40.86
N PRO A 181 49.03 -38.47 -40.71
CA PRO A 181 49.86 -37.97 -39.57
C PRO A 181 51.12 -37.10 -39.92
N ALA A 182 51.91 -36.74 -38.89
CA ALA A 182 53.41 -36.66 -38.81
C ALA A 182 54.15 -35.30 -38.61
N ALA A 183 54.80 -35.23 -37.43
CA ALA A 183 56.01 -34.51 -36.93
C ALA A 183 56.64 -33.27 -37.61
N ALA A 184 56.81 -32.20 -36.82
CA ALA A 184 58.01 -31.34 -36.76
C ALA A 184 58.02 -30.43 -35.49
N HIS A 185 59.09 -30.49 -34.69
CA HIS A 185 59.50 -29.44 -33.73
C HIS A 185 60.50 -28.48 -34.44
N PRO A 186 60.92 -27.31 -33.88
CA PRO A 186 60.30 -26.41 -32.90
C PRO A 186 60.33 -24.93 -33.38
N ARG A 187 59.44 -24.07 -32.85
CA ARG A 187 59.73 -22.63 -32.70
C ARG A 187 59.12 -22.14 -31.39
N ALA A 188 59.96 -21.50 -30.58
CA ALA A 188 59.64 -21.01 -29.25
C ALA A 188 58.59 -19.89 -29.31
N SER A 189 57.57 -20.02 -28.46
CA SER A 189 56.60 -18.97 -28.15
C SER A 189 56.86 -18.44 -26.73
N PRO A 190 56.51 -17.18 -26.43
CA PRO A 190 56.94 -16.46 -25.24
C PRO A 190 56.36 -17.07 -23.96
N PRO A 191 56.96 -16.81 -22.78
CA PRO A 191 56.43 -17.32 -21.52
C PRO A 191 54.99 -16.83 -21.32
N PRO A 192 54.09 -17.70 -20.82
CA PRO A 192 52.75 -17.28 -20.44
C PRO A 192 52.87 -16.19 -19.38
N ALA A 193 52.07 -15.13 -19.57
CA ALA A 193 51.87 -14.10 -18.57
C ALA A 193 51.54 -14.77 -17.22
N PRO A 194 52.06 -14.25 -16.09
CA PRO A 194 51.77 -14.81 -14.78
C PRO A 194 50.25 -14.86 -14.61
N GLN A 195 49.74 -16.07 -14.43
CA GLN A 195 48.36 -16.26 -14.02
C GLN A 195 48.14 -15.42 -12.77
N PRO A 196 47.08 -14.59 -12.71
CA PRO A 196 46.71 -13.96 -11.45
C PRO A 196 46.52 -15.10 -10.45
N ALA A 197 47.28 -15.02 -9.35
CA ALA A 197 47.12 -15.89 -8.22
C ALA A 197 45.63 -15.99 -7.90
N GLY A 198 45.16 -17.22 -7.68
CA GLY A 198 43.75 -17.55 -7.61
C GLY A 198 42.94 -16.56 -6.78
N ALA A 199 41.80 -16.15 -7.32
CA ALA A 199 40.74 -15.57 -6.52
C ALA A 199 40.46 -16.52 -5.36
N ALA A 200 40.68 -16.05 -4.14
CA ALA A 200 40.43 -16.81 -2.93
C ALA A 200 38.95 -17.22 -2.89
N ALA A 201 38.68 -18.51 -2.75
CA ALA A 201 37.35 -19.08 -2.57
C ALA A 201 36.77 -18.80 -1.16
N GLY A 202 36.87 -17.56 -0.66
CA GLY A 202 36.60 -17.22 0.76
C GLY A 202 35.67 -16.02 0.99
N ASP A 203 35.00 -15.49 -0.04
CA ASP A 203 34.30 -14.19 0.06
C ASP A 203 32.77 -14.27 -0.07
N GLU A 204 32.21 -15.48 -0.23
CA GLU A 204 30.76 -15.71 -0.29
C GLU A 204 30.19 -15.98 1.11
N GLU A 205 29.11 -15.30 1.47
CA GLU A 205 28.37 -15.61 2.70
C GLU A 205 27.42 -16.78 2.45
N LEU A 206 27.71 -17.92 3.08
CA LEU A 206 26.97 -19.17 2.87
C LEU A 206 26.15 -19.59 4.09
N ARG A 207 26.28 -18.87 5.22
CA ARG A 207 25.55 -19.19 6.45
C ARG A 207 24.07 -18.89 6.25
N ARG A 208 23.24 -19.70 6.88
CA ARG A 208 21.78 -19.71 6.80
C ARG A 208 21.22 -19.84 8.21
N VAL A 209 19.98 -19.43 8.40
CA VAL A 209 19.25 -19.83 9.60
C VAL A 209 18.96 -21.33 9.51
N ASN A 210 19.37 -22.07 10.51
CA ASN A 210 19.08 -23.49 10.69
C ASN A 210 18.13 -23.62 11.89
N ALA A 211 17.21 -24.58 11.85
CA ALA A 211 16.27 -24.83 12.94
C ALA A 211 16.01 -26.32 13.17
N LEU A 212 15.82 -26.68 14.43
CA LEU A 212 15.40 -27.98 14.93
C LEU A 212 14.24 -27.81 15.89
N ILE A 213 13.29 -28.74 15.85
CA ILE A 213 12.28 -28.89 16.90
C ILE A 213 12.78 -29.92 17.88
N LEU A 214 12.81 -29.56 19.16
CA LEU A 214 13.14 -30.47 20.26
C LEU A 214 11.92 -30.64 21.16
N GLN A 215 11.66 -31.88 21.56
CA GLN A 215 10.72 -32.20 22.63
C GLN A 215 11.42 -33.10 23.64
N ALA A 216 11.40 -32.70 24.92
CA ALA A 216 12.18 -33.36 25.98
C ALA A 216 13.65 -33.62 25.61
N GLY A 217 14.27 -32.67 24.89
CA GLY A 217 15.67 -32.73 24.44
C GLY A 217 15.94 -33.63 23.23
N LYS A 218 14.92 -34.27 22.65
CA LYS A 218 15.05 -35.11 21.45
C LYS A 218 14.63 -34.34 20.21
N ALA A 219 15.45 -34.40 19.17
CA ALA A 219 15.12 -33.81 17.87
C ALA A 219 13.95 -34.53 17.20
N ARG A 220 13.09 -33.74 16.56
CA ARG A 220 11.85 -34.17 15.93
C ARG A 220 11.67 -33.49 14.58
N ARG A 221 10.85 -34.10 13.72
CA ARG A 221 10.39 -33.52 12.46
C ARG A 221 9.10 -32.73 12.65
N SER A 222 8.33 -33.04 13.68
CA SER A 222 7.07 -32.37 14.02
C SER A 222 7.13 -31.73 15.41
N PHE A 223 6.20 -30.80 15.67
CA PHE A 223 5.83 -30.43 17.02
C PHE A 223 5.02 -31.55 17.69
N VAL A 224 5.03 -31.57 19.02
CA VAL A 224 4.19 -32.45 19.83
C VAL A 224 3.11 -31.62 20.51
N THR A 225 1.85 -31.94 20.24
CA THR A 225 0.67 -31.32 20.87
C THR A 225 0.54 -31.73 22.34
N GLY A 226 -0.08 -30.86 23.14
CA GLY A 226 -0.20 -31.02 24.60
C GLY A 226 1.14 -30.96 25.33
N ALA A 227 2.20 -30.42 24.72
CA ALA A 227 3.56 -30.43 25.27
C ALA A 227 4.34 -29.15 24.98
N ASP A 228 5.35 -28.91 25.83
CA ASP A 228 6.37 -27.90 25.58
C ASP A 228 7.35 -28.38 24.51
N ASN A 229 7.55 -27.51 23.54
CA ASN A 229 8.48 -27.69 22.44
C ASN A 229 9.54 -26.58 22.50
N VAL A 230 10.72 -26.88 21.94
CA VAL A 230 11.79 -25.91 21.78
C VAL A 230 12.13 -25.83 20.30
N VAL A 231 12.08 -24.63 19.74
CA VAL A 231 12.69 -24.33 18.45
C VAL A 231 14.12 -23.91 18.72
N ARG A 232 15.06 -24.82 18.48
CA ARG A 232 16.49 -24.51 18.51
C ARG A 232 16.88 -23.95 17.16
N CYS A 233 17.36 -22.72 17.13
CA CYS A 233 17.84 -22.08 15.92
C CYS A 233 19.27 -21.57 16.07
N TRP A 234 19.98 -21.42 14.94
CA TRP A 234 21.31 -20.82 14.88
C TRP A 234 21.58 -20.35 13.45
N ILE A 235 22.60 -19.51 13.30
CA ILE A 235 23.08 -19.05 12.01
C ILE A 235 24.41 -19.74 11.72
N GLY A 236 24.49 -20.51 10.63
CA GLY A 236 25.69 -21.28 10.28
C GLY A 236 25.57 -21.91 8.89
N LEU A 237 26.61 -22.60 8.44
CA LEU A 237 26.55 -23.38 7.20
C LEU A 237 25.40 -24.39 7.25
N ARG A 238 24.97 -24.88 6.07
CA ARG A 238 23.91 -25.88 5.96
C ARG A 238 24.23 -27.08 6.84
N ASP A 239 23.30 -27.43 7.73
CA ASP A 239 23.36 -28.62 8.57
C ASP A 239 22.34 -29.64 8.06
N GLU A 240 22.80 -30.82 7.63
CA GLU A 240 21.94 -31.88 7.09
C GLU A 240 20.98 -32.46 8.14
N ALA A 241 21.30 -32.31 9.43
CA ALA A 241 20.45 -32.77 10.51
C ALA A 241 19.30 -31.79 10.79
N ALA A 242 19.35 -30.56 10.27
CA ALA A 242 18.43 -29.47 10.56
C ALA A 242 17.61 -29.04 9.34
N ALA A 243 16.49 -28.38 9.59
CA ALA A 243 15.82 -27.60 8.55
C ALA A 243 16.62 -26.32 8.32
N VAL A 244 16.77 -25.93 7.05
CA VAL A 244 17.63 -24.81 6.66
C VAL A 244 16.82 -23.81 5.87
N ALA A 245 17.02 -22.53 6.16
CA ALA A 245 16.44 -21.44 5.39
C ALA A 245 16.76 -21.57 3.90
N ASN A 246 15.78 -21.24 3.08
CA ASN A 246 15.87 -21.25 1.61
C ASN A 246 16.95 -20.30 1.08
N GLU A 247 17.38 -19.31 1.87
CA GLU A 247 18.35 -18.29 1.47
C GLU A 247 19.45 -18.08 2.53
N ALA A 248 20.64 -17.65 2.08
CA ALA A 248 21.75 -17.29 2.96
C ALA A 248 21.45 -15.97 3.67
N ILE A 249 22.06 -15.79 4.84
CA ILE A 249 21.99 -14.52 5.57
C ILE A 249 22.66 -13.40 4.74
N PRO A 250 22.31 -12.13 5.01
CA PRO A 250 22.95 -10.99 4.38
C PRO A 250 24.48 -11.03 4.51
N ARG A 251 25.19 -10.71 3.42
CA ARG A 251 26.63 -10.46 3.50
C ARG A 251 26.83 -9.13 4.23
N VAL A 252 27.32 -9.22 5.46
CA VAL A 252 27.70 -8.07 6.28
C VAL A 252 29.15 -8.21 6.75
N ASP A 253 29.79 -7.07 6.99
CA ASP A 253 31.06 -7.02 7.70
C ASP A 253 30.78 -7.15 9.19
N ILE A 254 31.31 -8.21 9.78
CA ILE A 254 31.12 -8.55 11.17
C ILE A 254 32.42 -8.20 11.90
N PRO A 255 32.35 -7.37 12.96
CA PRO A 255 33.54 -7.02 13.71
C PRO A 255 34.13 -8.26 14.40
N PRO A 256 35.44 -8.29 14.74
CA PRO A 256 36.10 -9.47 15.29
C PRO A 256 35.40 -10.09 16.52
N GLU A 257 34.77 -9.27 17.35
CA GLU A 257 33.97 -9.67 18.51
C GLU A 257 32.63 -10.37 18.17
N GLY A 258 32.21 -10.33 16.90
CA GLY A 258 30.93 -10.86 16.42
C GLY A 258 29.79 -9.84 16.49
N LEU A 259 28.66 -10.19 15.87
CA LEU A 259 27.40 -9.44 16.00
C LEU A 259 26.53 -10.06 17.10
N GLU A 260 26.22 -9.29 18.14
CA GLU A 260 25.21 -9.68 19.13
C GLU A 260 23.81 -9.50 18.54
N LEU A 261 23.12 -10.62 18.32
CA LEU A 261 21.76 -10.69 17.82
C LEU A 261 20.78 -11.07 18.93
N THR A 262 19.57 -10.54 18.88
CA THR A 262 18.43 -11.02 19.67
C THR A 262 17.48 -11.76 18.75
N ALA A 263 17.26 -13.06 18.98
CA ALA A 263 16.24 -13.83 18.31
C ALA A 263 14.94 -13.77 19.13
N GLU A 264 13.85 -13.35 18.51
CA GLU A 264 12.54 -13.17 19.12
C GLU A 264 11.49 -14.04 18.41
N LEU A 265 10.77 -14.87 19.17
CA LEU A 265 9.72 -15.76 18.68
C LEU A 265 8.34 -15.13 18.87
N TYR A 266 7.44 -15.38 17.91
CA TYR A 266 6.01 -15.17 18.04
C TYR A 266 5.21 -16.34 17.44
N TRP A 267 4.27 -16.89 18.21
CA TRP A 267 3.25 -17.83 17.72
C TRP A 267 2.05 -17.87 18.67
N ASN A 268 0.85 -17.57 18.19
CA ASN A 268 -0.40 -17.62 18.98
C ASN A 268 -0.26 -16.98 20.38
N ASP A 269 0.25 -15.73 20.41
CA ASP A 269 0.53 -14.94 21.62
C ASP A 269 1.62 -15.47 22.56
N GLN A 270 2.23 -16.59 22.20
CA GLN A 270 3.45 -17.07 22.85
C GLN A 270 4.66 -16.36 22.28
N ARG A 271 5.60 -16.08 23.18
CA ARG A 271 6.78 -15.30 22.88
C ARG A 271 7.97 -15.77 23.71
N ASP A 272 9.15 -15.72 23.12
CA ASP A 272 10.42 -15.95 23.80
C ASP A 272 11.48 -15.10 23.11
N ALA A 273 12.55 -14.78 23.84
CA ALA A 273 13.67 -14.02 23.32
C ALA A 273 14.99 -14.52 23.91
N LYS A 274 15.99 -14.67 23.05
CA LYS A 274 17.34 -15.08 23.43
C LYS A 274 18.38 -14.33 22.62
N ARG A 275 19.55 -14.13 23.23
CA ARG A 275 20.68 -13.54 22.55
C ARG A 275 21.61 -14.61 22.02
N LEU A 276 22.24 -14.34 20.89
CA LEU A 276 23.27 -15.16 20.29
C LEU A 276 24.33 -14.26 19.62
N ILE A 277 25.56 -14.76 19.53
CA ILE A 277 26.64 -14.05 18.84
C ILE A 277 26.85 -14.72 17.50
N LEU A 278 26.77 -13.94 16.42
CA LEU A 278 27.17 -14.34 15.07
C LEU A 278 28.66 -14.01 14.89
N PRO A 279 29.56 -15.00 14.78
CA PRO A 279 31.00 -14.74 14.69
C PRO A 279 31.42 -14.08 13.37
N ALA A 280 32.56 -13.39 13.38
CA ALA A 280 33.15 -12.81 12.17
C ALA A 280 33.59 -13.86 11.14
N GLU A 281 34.07 -15.00 11.62
CA GLU A 281 34.47 -16.11 10.78
C GLU A 281 33.25 -16.70 10.04
N ARG A 282 33.24 -16.59 8.71
CA ARG A 282 32.10 -17.02 7.86
C ARG A 282 31.88 -18.54 7.85
N SER A 283 32.88 -19.34 8.24
CA SER A 283 32.75 -20.78 8.49
C SER A 283 32.18 -21.11 9.87
N ALA A 284 32.24 -20.19 10.83
CA ALA A 284 31.76 -20.43 12.18
C ALA A 284 30.25 -20.19 12.29
N ARG A 285 29.57 -21.08 13.02
CA ARG A 285 28.16 -20.91 13.39
C ARG A 285 28.02 -20.09 14.67
N SER A 286 26.87 -19.45 14.83
CA SER A 286 26.45 -18.91 16.12
C SER A 286 26.23 -20.05 17.13
N GLY A 287 26.17 -19.67 18.42
CA GLY A 287 25.67 -20.56 19.46
C GLY A 287 24.20 -20.94 19.24
N ASP A 288 23.79 -22.04 19.88
CA ASP A 288 22.40 -22.52 19.87
C ASP A 288 21.48 -21.53 20.60
N CYS A 289 20.36 -21.21 19.96
CA CYS A 289 19.32 -20.35 20.50
C CYS A 289 18.02 -21.17 20.67
N ASP A 290 17.70 -21.51 21.92
CA ASP A 290 16.53 -22.29 22.29
C ASP A 290 15.34 -21.37 22.63
N LEU A 291 14.36 -21.31 21.73
CA LEU A 291 13.12 -20.55 21.88
C LEU A 291 11.97 -21.51 22.21
N ARG A 292 11.22 -21.22 23.27
CA ARG A 292 10.18 -22.12 23.79
C ARG A 292 8.79 -21.77 23.30
N LEU A 293 7.99 -22.78 23.00
CA LEU A 293 6.55 -22.66 22.75
C LEU A 293 5.82 -23.93 23.17
N SER A 294 4.62 -23.79 23.71
CA SER A 294 3.75 -24.89 24.15
C SER A 294 2.65 -25.10 23.13
N VAL A 295 2.57 -26.28 22.52
CA VAL A 295 1.58 -26.54 21.46
C VAL A 295 0.33 -27.15 22.08
N PRO A 296 -0.85 -26.51 22.01
CA PRO A 296 -2.08 -27.05 22.61
C PRO A 296 -2.50 -28.39 21.99
N GLU A 297 -3.30 -29.16 22.73
CA GLU A 297 -3.95 -30.34 22.17
C GLU A 297 -4.86 -29.97 21.00
N GLY A 298 -4.88 -30.82 19.96
CA GLY A 298 -5.72 -30.63 18.78
C GLY A 298 -5.16 -29.66 17.72
N GLU A 299 -4.09 -28.93 18.03
CA GLU A 299 -3.34 -28.16 17.05
C GLU A 299 -2.75 -29.09 15.99
N ARG A 300 -2.84 -28.73 14.70
CA ARG A 300 -2.38 -29.60 13.61
C ARG A 300 -1.14 -29.07 12.92
N PHE A 301 -0.90 -27.77 13.04
CA PHE A 301 0.15 -27.11 12.32
C PHE A 301 0.66 -25.91 13.11
N VAL A 302 1.97 -25.76 13.20
CA VAL A 302 2.62 -24.61 13.82
C VAL A 302 3.33 -23.81 12.75
N SER A 303 3.14 -22.49 12.82
CA SER A 303 3.73 -21.51 11.91
C SER A 303 4.28 -20.37 12.76
N ALA A 304 5.47 -20.56 13.30
CA ALA A 304 6.09 -19.61 14.23
C ALA A 304 6.99 -18.63 13.48
N GLU A 305 6.89 -17.34 13.80
CA GLU A 305 7.78 -16.30 13.27
C GLU A 305 8.95 -16.08 14.22
N ILE A 306 10.16 -16.00 13.65
CA ILE A 306 11.39 -15.70 14.39
C ILE A 306 12.07 -14.52 13.73
N VAL A 307 12.24 -13.44 14.50
CA VAL A 307 12.95 -12.22 14.08
C VAL A 307 14.31 -12.20 14.76
N PHE A 308 15.38 -12.24 13.97
CA PHE A 308 16.73 -11.95 14.44
C PHE A 308 16.96 -10.44 14.33
N ARG A 309 17.28 -9.79 15.44
CA ARG A 309 17.49 -8.35 15.52
C ARG A 309 18.92 -8.00 15.84
N TYR A 310 19.41 -6.95 15.21
CA TYR A 310 20.64 -6.28 15.59
C TYR A 310 20.37 -4.80 15.83
N ARG A 311 20.77 -4.25 16.99
CA ARG A 311 20.45 -2.86 17.40
C ARG A 311 18.95 -2.53 17.22
N GLY A 312 18.11 -3.52 17.47
CA GLY A 312 16.67 -3.43 17.35
C GLY A 312 16.09 -3.44 15.93
N ARG A 313 16.92 -3.46 14.88
CA ARG A 313 16.53 -3.60 13.46
C ARG A 313 16.40 -5.06 13.05
N ALA A 314 15.57 -5.34 12.06
CA ALA A 314 15.48 -6.67 11.45
C ALA A 314 16.80 -7.00 10.73
N TYR A 315 17.48 -8.05 11.20
CA TYR A 315 18.63 -8.64 10.53
C TYR A 315 18.16 -9.73 9.56
N GLU A 316 17.37 -10.68 10.08
CA GLU A 316 16.76 -11.77 9.32
C GLU A 316 15.40 -12.10 9.95
N VAL A 317 14.37 -12.31 9.15
CA VAL A 317 13.05 -12.74 9.59
C VAL A 317 12.72 -14.05 8.90
N VAL A 318 12.54 -15.09 9.70
CA VAL A 318 12.20 -16.43 9.19
C VAL A 318 10.91 -16.92 9.80
N ARG A 319 10.29 -17.85 9.09
CA ARG A 319 9.17 -18.62 9.58
C ARG A 319 9.55 -20.08 9.68
N VAL A 320 9.26 -20.67 10.84
CA VAL A 320 9.49 -22.09 11.14
C VAL A 320 8.16 -22.81 11.16
N GLU A 321 8.03 -23.82 10.32
CA GLU A 321 6.74 -24.38 9.97
C GLU A 321 6.82 -25.91 9.98
N ALA A 322 5.92 -26.55 10.71
CA ALA A 322 5.85 -28.00 10.77
C ALA A 322 4.47 -28.46 11.24
N PHE A 323 4.17 -29.73 10.98
CA PHE A 323 3.00 -30.39 11.55
C PHE A 323 3.12 -30.50 13.07
N ALA A 324 1.96 -30.54 13.73
CA ALA A 324 1.85 -30.85 15.15
C ALA A 324 1.12 -32.19 15.31
N LEU A 325 1.78 -33.13 15.98
CA LEU A 325 1.29 -34.51 16.14
C LEU A 325 0.96 -34.80 17.60
N ALA A 326 0.10 -35.80 17.83
CA ALA A 326 -0.17 -36.27 19.18
C ALA A 326 1.08 -36.98 19.78
N PRO A 327 1.24 -36.99 21.11
CA PRO A 327 2.30 -37.75 21.75
C PRO A 327 2.29 -39.23 21.31
N GLY A 328 3.41 -39.71 20.76
CA GLY A 328 3.57 -41.11 20.33
C GLY A 328 3.12 -41.42 18.89
N GLU A 329 2.52 -40.46 18.19
CA GLU A 329 2.21 -40.60 16.76
C GLU A 329 3.50 -40.65 15.91
N PRO A 330 3.60 -41.57 14.92
CA PRO A 330 4.81 -41.72 14.12
C PRO A 330 5.03 -40.54 13.18
N GLU A 331 6.29 -40.13 13.01
CA GLU A 331 6.67 -39.08 12.06
C GLU A 331 6.88 -39.68 10.66
N GLU A 332 6.23 -39.09 9.65
CA GLU A 332 6.41 -39.43 8.25
C GLU A 332 7.39 -38.47 7.55
N ALA A 333 7.79 -38.81 6.32
CA ALA A 333 8.72 -37.98 5.54
C ALA A 333 8.17 -36.58 5.23
N HIS A 334 6.86 -36.45 5.02
CA HIS A 334 6.22 -35.18 4.67
C HIS A 334 6.04 -34.23 5.88
N HIS A 335 6.28 -34.69 7.12
CA HIS A 335 6.22 -33.86 8.31
C HIS A 335 7.44 -32.95 8.51
N GLN A 336 8.39 -32.93 7.58
CA GLN A 336 9.65 -32.21 7.72
C GLN A 336 9.45 -30.72 8.04
N VAL A 337 10.22 -30.23 9.02
CA VAL A 337 10.30 -28.81 9.36
C VAL A 337 10.76 -27.99 8.16
N GLN A 338 10.10 -26.86 7.93
CA GLN A 338 10.48 -25.88 6.91
C GLN A 338 10.92 -24.59 7.58
N VAL A 339 11.97 -23.98 7.03
CA VAL A 339 12.41 -22.64 7.42
C VAL A 339 12.38 -21.77 6.17
N ARG A 340 11.55 -20.73 6.19
CA ARG A 340 11.38 -19.81 5.06
C ARG A 340 11.77 -18.41 5.47
N VAL A 341 12.64 -17.77 4.70
CA VAL A 341 12.90 -16.34 4.85
C VAL A 341 11.64 -15.57 4.46
N GLN A 342 11.20 -14.65 5.31
CA GLN A 342 10.05 -13.76 5.08
C GLN A 342 10.53 -12.38 4.67
N ALA A 343 11.53 -11.88 5.39
CA ALA A 343 12.22 -10.65 5.09
C ALA A 343 13.67 -10.81 5.50
N SER A 344 14.58 -10.28 4.71
CA SER A 344 16.00 -10.29 5.03
C SER A 344 16.54 -8.92 4.67
N ARG A 345 17.33 -8.32 5.55
CA ARG A 345 18.05 -7.09 5.21
C ARG A 345 19.31 -7.48 4.44
N ARG A 346 19.09 -8.01 3.23
CA ARG A 346 20.10 -8.68 2.39
C ARG A 346 21.30 -7.82 2.09
N GLU A 347 21.05 -6.53 2.03
CA GLU A 347 22.09 -5.59 1.78
C GLU A 347 21.85 -4.43 2.74
N VAL A 348 22.97 -4.00 3.32
CA VAL A 348 23.28 -2.60 3.56
C VAL A 348 23.12 -2.05 4.98
N VAL A 349 24.31 -1.86 5.53
CA VAL A 349 24.86 -0.89 6.48
C VAL A 349 26.02 -1.68 7.10
N GLU A 350 27.23 -1.12 7.28
CA GLU A 350 28.14 -1.70 8.27
C GLU A 350 27.34 -1.70 9.56
N VAL A 351 26.85 -2.88 9.93
CA VAL A 351 25.70 -3.10 10.82
C VAL A 351 25.90 -2.26 12.10
N ALA A 352 27.16 -2.09 12.51
CA ALA A 352 27.68 -1.17 13.52
C ALA A 352 27.18 0.30 13.47
N ASP A 353 27.16 0.98 12.32
CA ASP A 353 26.76 2.40 12.25
C ASP A 353 25.28 2.63 11.92
N SER A 354 24.44 1.58 11.89
CA SER A 354 22.99 1.77 11.79
C SER A 354 22.46 2.49 13.04
N GLN A 355 21.51 3.41 12.83
CA GLN A 355 20.75 3.95 13.92
C GLN A 355 19.87 2.85 14.51
N PRO A 356 19.84 2.70 15.84
CA PRO A 356 18.95 1.76 16.49
C PRO A 356 17.49 2.03 16.15
N VAL A 357 16.72 0.95 16.10
CA VAL A 357 15.25 1.00 15.98
C VAL A 357 14.67 0.46 17.28
N ASP A 358 13.65 1.14 17.80
CA ASP A 358 13.06 0.78 19.08
C ASP A 358 12.17 -0.47 18.94
N ALA A 359 11.39 -0.55 17.85
CA ALA A 359 10.50 -1.67 17.58
C ALA A 359 10.35 -2.00 16.08
N ILE A 360 10.13 -3.28 15.80
CA ILE A 360 9.81 -3.79 14.46
C ILE A 360 8.33 -4.18 14.41
N PHE A 361 7.63 -3.71 13.38
CA PHE A 361 6.22 -3.93 13.12
C PHE A 361 6.12 -4.79 11.86
N VAL A 362 5.65 -6.04 11.99
CA VAL A 362 5.49 -6.97 10.87
C VAL A 362 4.00 -7.15 10.58
N HIS A 363 3.58 -6.69 9.40
CA HIS A 363 2.19 -6.75 8.96
C HIS A 363 2.00 -7.74 7.80
N GLY A 364 0.88 -8.47 7.83
CA GLY A 364 0.46 -9.35 6.74
C GLY A 364 0.98 -10.78 6.83
N ASP A 365 0.42 -11.68 6.03
CA ASP A 365 0.87 -13.06 5.90
C ASP A 365 1.06 -13.43 4.42
N ASP A 366 2.29 -13.73 4.01
CA ASP A 366 2.64 -14.15 2.65
C ASP A 366 2.00 -15.50 2.24
N ARG A 367 1.33 -16.19 3.18
CA ARG A 367 0.58 -17.42 2.93
C ARG A 367 -0.90 -17.21 2.64
N ALA A 368 -1.49 -16.05 2.92
CA ALA A 368 -2.91 -15.83 2.70
C ALA A 368 -3.18 -15.80 1.19
N PRO A 369 -3.85 -16.81 0.59
CA PRO A 369 -4.36 -16.65 -0.76
C PRO A 369 -5.39 -15.53 -0.72
N ALA A 370 -5.40 -14.66 -1.72
CA ALA A 370 -6.49 -13.71 -1.90
C ALA A 370 -7.84 -14.47 -1.94
N GLY A 371 -8.58 -14.47 -0.82
CA GLY A 371 -9.93 -15.01 -0.73
C GLY A 371 -10.20 -16.16 0.25
N ASP A 372 -9.24 -16.67 1.02
CA ASP A 372 -9.52 -17.80 1.95
C ASP A 372 -9.85 -17.31 3.38
N ALA A 373 -11.15 -17.26 3.70
CA ALA A 373 -11.73 -16.71 4.94
C ALA A 373 -11.49 -17.54 6.23
N ARG A 374 -10.48 -18.43 6.24
CA ARG A 374 -10.15 -19.31 7.37
C ARG A 374 -8.73 -19.12 7.93
N ALA A 375 -7.90 -18.29 7.32
CA ALA A 375 -6.65 -17.83 7.94
C ALA A 375 -6.95 -16.61 8.83
N ALA A 376 -6.31 -16.54 10.00
CA ALA A 376 -6.49 -15.47 10.98
C ALA A 376 -6.40 -14.07 10.33
N PRO A 377 -7.14 -13.05 10.80
CA PRO A 377 -6.99 -11.68 10.29
C PRO A 377 -5.53 -11.26 10.37
N PRO A 378 -5.03 -10.42 9.43
CA PRO A 378 -3.62 -10.04 9.38
C PRO A 378 -3.26 -9.23 10.63
N ALA A 379 -2.78 -9.93 11.65
CA ALA A 379 -2.34 -9.34 12.89
C ALA A 379 -1.04 -8.58 12.67
N LEU A 380 -0.99 -7.34 13.16
CA LEU A 380 0.24 -6.60 13.32
C LEU A 380 1.06 -7.27 14.42
N ARG A 381 2.28 -7.69 14.11
CA ARG A 381 3.19 -8.25 15.12
C ARG A 381 4.26 -7.23 15.47
N VAL A 382 4.49 -7.03 16.77
CA VAL A 382 5.46 -6.05 17.26
C VAL A 382 6.55 -6.76 18.03
N PHE A 383 7.81 -6.47 17.69
CA PHE A 383 9.01 -7.03 18.30
C PHE A 383 9.82 -5.90 18.93
N GLY A 384 9.95 -5.95 20.25
CA GLY A 384 10.57 -4.90 21.08
C GLY A 384 11.77 -5.36 21.89
N GLY A 385 12.08 -6.67 21.93
CA GLY A 385 13.27 -7.21 22.60
C GLY A 385 12.95 -8.37 23.55
N GLU A 386 11.66 -8.64 23.76
CA GLU A 386 11.13 -9.60 24.73
C GLU A 386 10.31 -10.72 24.07
N GLY A 387 10.41 -10.85 22.74
CA GLY A 387 9.55 -11.71 21.94
C GLY A 387 8.46 -10.91 21.25
N GLY A 388 7.84 -11.49 20.22
CA GLY A 388 6.80 -10.79 19.48
C GLY A 388 5.46 -10.75 20.23
N ARG A 389 4.62 -9.77 19.87
CA ARG A 389 3.23 -9.66 20.34
C ARG A 389 2.34 -9.41 19.14
N GLY A 390 1.20 -10.08 19.05
CA GLY A 390 0.21 -9.88 18.00
C GLY A 390 -0.82 -8.84 18.42
N PHE A 391 -1.27 -8.06 17.45
CA PHE A 391 -2.31 -7.06 17.60
C PHE A 391 -3.26 -7.14 16.42
N ASP A 392 -4.55 -7.27 16.73
CA ASP A 392 -5.61 -7.18 15.75
C ASP A 392 -5.82 -5.72 15.32
N LEU A 393 -6.01 -5.51 14.02
CA LEU A 393 -6.21 -4.23 13.35
C LEU A 393 -7.53 -4.16 12.56
N ASP A 394 -8.51 -5.01 12.85
CA ASP A 394 -9.77 -5.12 12.09
C ASP A 394 -10.47 -3.76 11.80
N ASP A 395 -10.32 -2.75 12.66
CA ASP A 395 -10.92 -1.42 12.48
C ASP A 395 -10.06 -0.43 11.64
N ALA A 396 -8.81 -0.77 11.33
CA ALA A 396 -7.88 0.13 10.64
C ALA A 396 -8.29 0.43 9.18
N ALA A 397 -8.91 -0.55 8.51
CA ALA A 397 -9.37 -0.39 7.12
C ALA A 397 -10.50 0.65 6.99
N VAL A 398 -11.34 0.80 8.03
CA VAL A 398 -12.39 1.83 8.06
C VAL A 398 -11.78 3.23 8.13
N ALA A 399 -10.74 3.41 8.97
CA ALA A 399 -10.05 4.69 9.10
C ALA A 399 -9.40 5.13 7.79
N ILE A 400 -8.71 4.23 7.08
CA ILE A 400 -8.08 4.54 5.78
C ILE A 400 -9.12 4.95 4.74
N ARG A 401 -10.20 4.17 4.59
CA ARG A 401 -11.28 4.51 3.65
C ARG A 401 -11.90 5.86 3.97
N TRP A 402 -12.20 6.11 5.25
CA TRP A 402 -12.77 7.38 5.69
C TRP A 402 -11.83 8.56 5.44
N LEU A 403 -10.52 8.39 5.68
CA LEU A 403 -9.51 9.40 5.40
C LEU A 403 -9.53 9.76 3.93
N ASN A 404 -9.54 8.79 3.03
CA ASN A 404 -9.54 9.04 1.59
C ASN A 404 -10.77 9.87 1.15
N ASP A 405 -11.95 9.54 1.64
CA ASP A 405 -13.19 10.21 1.24
C ASP A 405 -13.34 11.61 1.88
N THR A 406 -13.09 11.70 3.18
CA THR A 406 -13.41 12.90 3.97
C THR A 406 -12.36 13.98 3.81
N LEU A 407 -11.09 13.60 3.77
CA LEU A 407 -10.00 14.53 3.56
C LEU A 407 -10.11 15.21 2.19
N PHE A 408 -10.33 14.42 1.15
CA PHE A 408 -10.56 14.92 -0.20
C PHE A 408 -11.75 15.87 -0.28
N SER A 409 -12.86 15.51 0.37
CA SER A 409 -14.07 16.34 0.41
C SER A 409 -13.85 17.66 1.16
N THR A 410 -13.19 17.63 2.31
CA THR A 410 -12.88 18.81 3.12
C THR A 410 -11.92 19.74 2.39
N GLU A 411 -10.84 19.24 1.81
CA GLU A 411 -9.92 20.06 1.01
C GLU A 411 -10.65 20.72 -0.16
N LYS A 412 -11.53 19.97 -0.85
CA LYS A 412 -12.35 20.52 -1.92
C LYS A 412 -13.26 21.65 -1.44
N LEU A 413 -13.84 21.54 -0.25
CA LEU A 413 -14.72 22.56 0.33
C LEU A 413 -13.95 23.80 0.76
N VAL A 414 -12.88 23.65 1.54
CA VAL A 414 -12.08 24.76 2.06
C VAL A 414 -11.51 25.59 0.92
N VAL A 415 -10.98 24.92 -0.11
CA VAL A 415 -10.34 25.63 -1.22
C VAL A 415 -11.37 26.35 -2.09
N ARG A 416 -12.55 25.76 -2.30
CA ARG A 416 -13.65 26.49 -2.97
C ARG A 416 -14.06 27.74 -2.22
N ARG A 417 -14.09 27.67 -0.88
CA ARG A 417 -14.41 28.83 -0.02
C ARG A 417 -13.33 29.90 -0.10
N GLN A 418 -12.05 29.51 -0.04
CA GLN A 418 -10.91 30.44 -0.12
C GLN A 418 -10.81 31.13 -1.48
N ALA A 419 -11.00 30.37 -2.57
CA ALA A 419 -11.07 30.92 -3.92
C ALA A 419 -12.21 31.95 -4.07
N ALA A 420 -13.37 31.68 -3.45
CA ALA A 420 -14.49 32.64 -3.44
C ALA A 420 -14.21 33.90 -2.61
N GLN A 421 -13.27 33.84 -1.67
CA GLN A 421 -12.90 34.94 -0.78
C GLN A 421 -11.63 35.69 -1.21
N GLY A 422 -11.00 35.29 -2.32
CA GLY A 422 -9.77 35.88 -2.83
C GLY A 422 -8.54 35.70 -1.91
N GLY A 423 -8.57 34.69 -1.03
CA GLY A 423 -7.47 34.38 -0.12
C GLY A 423 -6.39 33.51 -0.75
N GLU A 424 -5.22 33.45 -0.13
CA GLU A 424 -4.18 32.45 -0.47
C GLU A 424 -4.67 31.02 -0.15
N ASP A 425 -4.28 30.05 -0.99
CA ASP A 425 -4.59 28.61 -0.84
C ASP A 425 -3.80 27.97 0.32
N ARG A 426 -4.07 28.39 1.57
CA ARG A 426 -3.50 27.78 2.78
C ARG A 426 -4.61 27.40 3.73
N LEU A 427 -4.66 26.13 4.17
CA LEU A 427 -5.70 25.67 5.08
C LEU A 427 -5.53 26.37 6.43
N ASP A 428 -6.55 27.11 6.84
CA ASP A 428 -6.59 27.77 8.14
C ASP A 428 -6.95 26.75 9.22
N ALA A 429 -6.07 26.56 10.21
CA ALA A 429 -6.32 25.65 11.32
C ALA A 429 -7.52 26.10 12.19
N ASP A 430 -7.87 27.39 12.14
CA ASP A 430 -9.04 27.93 12.80
C ASP A 430 -10.33 27.74 11.99
N ASP A 431 -10.26 27.32 10.72
CA ASP A 431 -11.43 26.97 9.90
C ASP A 431 -12.22 25.80 10.55
N PRO A 432 -13.55 25.93 10.69
CA PRO A 432 -14.36 24.92 11.36
C PRO A 432 -14.33 23.54 10.68
N ASP A 433 -14.20 23.48 9.36
CA ASP A 433 -14.14 22.22 8.61
C ASP A 433 -12.79 21.55 8.77
N VAL A 434 -11.70 22.34 8.73
CA VAL A 434 -10.33 21.85 9.02
C VAL A 434 -10.25 21.29 10.43
N ARG A 435 -10.82 22.00 11.41
CA ARG A 435 -10.90 21.54 12.80
C ARG A 435 -11.74 20.27 12.94
N SER A 436 -12.88 20.19 12.25
CA SER A 436 -13.73 18.99 12.23
C SER A 436 -12.96 17.80 11.68
N LEU A 437 -12.28 17.97 10.54
CA LEU A 437 -11.46 16.94 9.93
C LEU A 437 -10.33 16.48 10.86
N LEU A 438 -9.53 17.40 11.42
CA LEU A 438 -8.45 17.06 12.35
C LEU A 438 -8.97 16.33 13.61
N ARG A 439 -10.13 16.74 14.13
CA ARG A 439 -10.80 16.05 15.23
C ARG A 439 -11.17 14.63 14.84
N ASP A 440 -11.79 14.45 13.68
CA ASP A 440 -12.30 13.16 13.25
C ASP A 440 -11.12 12.21 12.89
N MET A 441 -10.03 12.74 12.30
CA MET A 441 -8.76 12.04 12.14
C MET A 441 -8.17 11.60 13.48
N ALA A 442 -8.11 12.50 14.46
CA ALA A 442 -7.62 12.19 15.80
C ALA A 442 -8.50 11.15 16.52
N ARG A 443 -9.81 11.13 16.26
CA ARG A 443 -10.74 10.11 16.79
C ARG A 443 -10.51 8.74 16.17
N HIS A 444 -10.38 8.65 14.85
CA HIS A 444 -10.03 7.40 14.18
C HIS A 444 -8.66 6.89 14.65
N GLY A 445 -7.67 7.79 14.72
CA GLY A 445 -6.34 7.48 15.25
C GLY A 445 -6.33 7.06 16.72
N ALA A 446 -7.18 7.66 17.56
CA ALA A 446 -7.34 7.31 18.97
C ALA A 446 -8.08 5.99 19.13
N GLY A 447 -9.07 5.71 18.26
CA GLY A 447 -9.73 4.40 18.21
C GLY A 447 -8.72 3.29 17.94
N LEU A 448 -7.87 3.47 16.93
CA LEU A 448 -6.77 2.55 16.62
C LEU A 448 -5.80 2.40 17.80
N TYR A 449 -5.37 3.51 18.41
CA TYR A 449 -4.48 3.47 19.57
C TYR A 449 -5.11 2.75 20.78
N ASN A 450 -6.38 3.00 21.06
CA ASN A 450 -7.11 2.37 22.15
C ASN A 450 -7.27 0.87 21.91
N GLN A 451 -7.64 0.45 20.69
CA GLN A 451 -7.72 -0.97 20.33
C GLN A 451 -6.39 -1.70 20.55
N LEU A 452 -5.27 -1.07 20.19
CA LEU A 452 -3.93 -1.62 20.47
C LEU A 452 -3.72 -1.75 21.99
N CYS A 453 -4.03 -0.70 22.75
CA CYS A 453 -3.79 -0.69 24.19
C CYS A 453 -4.68 -1.66 24.98
N ASP A 454 -5.93 -1.88 24.55
CA ASP A 454 -6.84 -2.89 25.12
C ASP A 454 -6.26 -4.31 24.98
N GLN A 455 -5.36 -4.51 24.02
CA GLN A 455 -4.59 -5.73 23.79
C GLN A 455 -3.21 -5.71 24.48
N GLY A 456 -2.95 -4.74 25.38
CA GLY A 456 -1.70 -4.62 26.13
C GLY A 456 -0.53 -3.99 25.37
N PHE A 457 -0.83 -3.20 24.32
CA PHE A 457 0.17 -2.43 23.60
C PHE A 457 0.79 -1.34 24.48
N THR A 458 2.08 -1.08 24.28
CA THR A 458 2.85 -0.03 24.95
C THR A 458 3.57 0.82 23.91
N ASP A 459 3.94 2.06 24.27
CA ASP A 459 4.68 2.95 23.36
C ASP A 459 5.90 2.23 22.75
N PRO A 460 5.98 2.11 21.41
CA PRO A 460 7.03 1.37 20.74
C PRO A 460 8.36 2.14 20.63
N GLY A 461 8.43 3.38 21.13
CA GLY A 461 9.61 4.24 21.03
C GLY A 461 9.52 5.27 19.89
N GLU A 462 10.64 5.90 19.56
CA GLU A 462 10.72 7.00 18.60
C GLU A 462 10.88 6.50 17.16
N ARG A 463 11.70 5.48 16.93
CA ARG A 463 12.03 4.96 15.61
C ARG A 463 11.45 3.55 15.44
N ILE A 464 10.55 3.41 14.48
CA ILE A 464 9.81 2.19 14.17
C ILE A 464 10.21 1.70 12.79
N GLN A 465 10.54 0.42 12.66
CA GLN A 465 10.71 -0.23 11.36
C GLN A 465 9.47 -1.07 11.04
N VAL A 466 8.88 -0.85 9.88
CA VAL A 466 7.69 -1.57 9.39
C VAL A 466 8.09 -2.49 8.25
N LEU A 467 7.87 -3.79 8.44
CA LEU A 467 7.98 -4.83 7.43
C LEU A 467 6.57 -5.16 6.95
N ASN A 468 6.23 -4.70 5.74
CA ASN A 468 4.95 -5.04 5.14
C ASN A 468 5.11 -6.28 4.24
N LEU A 469 4.60 -7.42 4.72
CA LEU A 469 4.57 -8.67 3.98
C LEU A 469 3.38 -8.70 3.01
N ASP A 470 2.26 -8.07 3.38
CA ASP A 470 1.08 -7.96 2.52
C ASP A 470 1.23 -6.78 1.54
N ALA A 471 1.38 -7.10 0.25
CA ALA A 471 1.52 -6.10 -0.82
C ALA A 471 0.25 -5.32 -1.13
N ALA A 472 -0.91 -5.79 -0.67
CA ALA A 472 -2.19 -5.15 -0.93
C ALA A 472 -2.52 -4.09 0.12
N ASN A 473 -2.13 -4.29 1.38
CA ASN A 473 -2.62 -3.51 2.51
C ASN A 473 -1.48 -2.88 3.31
N ASP A 474 -1.50 -1.56 3.45
CA ASP A 474 -0.60 -0.82 4.35
C ASP A 474 -1.27 -0.56 5.71
N VAL A 475 -0.53 -0.75 6.80
CA VAL A 475 -0.98 -0.33 8.14
C VAL A 475 -0.79 1.19 8.29
N PRO A 476 -1.82 1.98 8.63
CA PRO A 476 -1.78 3.44 8.65
C PRO A 476 -1.17 4.01 9.94
N LEU A 477 0.03 3.57 10.31
CA LEU A 477 0.69 3.95 11.57
C LEU A 477 0.91 5.47 11.72
N GLU A 478 0.97 6.19 10.60
CA GLU A 478 1.08 7.65 10.52
C GLU A 478 -0.07 8.38 11.23
N PHE A 479 -1.25 7.75 11.27
CA PHE A 479 -2.48 8.30 11.82
C PHE A 479 -2.79 7.87 13.24
N VAL A 480 -2.00 6.95 13.83
CA VAL A 480 -2.16 6.59 15.24
C VAL A 480 -2.07 7.88 16.08
N TYR A 481 -3.08 8.08 16.94
CA TYR A 481 -3.22 9.29 17.74
C TYR A 481 -3.27 8.93 19.23
N ASP A 482 -2.27 9.34 19.98
CA ASP A 482 -2.02 8.88 21.35
C ASP A 482 -2.36 9.93 22.43
N ARG A 483 -3.03 11.03 22.10
CA ARG A 483 -3.43 12.10 23.05
C ARG A 483 -4.89 12.01 23.49
N GLY A 484 -5.46 10.81 23.43
CA GLY A 484 -6.84 10.51 23.85
C GLY A 484 -7.89 10.90 22.81
N TYR A 485 -9.06 10.31 22.93
CA TYR A 485 -10.20 10.51 22.03
C TYR A 485 -10.80 11.91 22.22
N PRO A 486 -10.73 12.81 21.23
CA PRO A 486 -11.19 14.19 21.40
C PRO A 486 -12.69 14.33 21.62
N LEU A 487 -13.07 15.21 22.55
CA LEU A 487 -14.45 15.67 22.72
C LEU A 487 -14.98 16.35 21.46
N ARG A 488 -16.32 16.40 21.32
CA ARG A 488 -16.98 16.96 20.12
C ARG A 488 -16.50 18.39 19.83
N ASP A 489 -16.42 19.21 20.86
CA ASP A 489 -16.08 20.63 20.70
C ASP A 489 -14.65 20.93 21.16
N ALA A 490 -13.78 19.91 21.23
CA ALA A 490 -12.38 20.06 21.59
C ALA A 490 -11.68 21.04 20.62
N PRO A 491 -11.12 22.16 21.10
CA PRO A 491 -10.33 23.05 20.26
C PRO A 491 -8.97 22.42 19.92
N LEU A 492 -8.29 22.98 18.91
CA LEU A 492 -6.89 22.65 18.65
C LEU A 492 -6.01 23.13 19.81
N CYS A 493 -4.99 22.34 20.13
CA CYS A 493 -4.01 22.66 21.17
C CYS A 493 -3.13 23.85 20.73
N GLN A 494 -3.41 25.04 21.26
CA GLN A 494 -2.67 26.25 20.93
C GLN A 494 -1.15 26.16 21.22
N PRO A 495 -0.69 25.60 22.36
CA PRO A 495 0.74 25.36 22.58
C PRO A 495 1.37 24.44 21.52
N GLY A 496 0.64 23.41 21.07
CA GLY A 496 1.10 22.51 20.01
C GLY A 496 1.21 23.20 18.64
N LEU A 497 0.23 24.05 18.30
CA LEU A 497 0.28 24.85 17.06
C LEU A 497 1.43 25.87 17.08
N ALA A 498 1.64 26.54 18.22
CA ALA A 498 2.76 27.46 18.39
C ALA A 498 4.10 26.73 18.23
N ALA A 499 4.25 25.57 18.88
CA ALA A 499 5.43 24.72 18.74
C ALA A 499 5.68 24.29 17.29
N LEU A 500 4.64 23.93 16.52
CA LEU A 500 4.78 23.63 15.08
C LEU A 500 5.28 24.83 14.28
N ARG A 501 4.72 26.03 14.51
CA ARG A 501 5.12 27.28 13.82
C ARG A 501 6.56 27.67 14.13
N SER A 502 7.00 27.44 15.37
CA SER A 502 8.37 27.67 15.82
C SER A 502 9.35 26.57 15.40
N GLY A 503 8.87 25.45 14.86
CA GLY A 503 9.70 24.33 14.43
C GLY A 503 10.21 23.45 15.58
N GLU A 504 9.53 23.44 16.73
CA GLU A 504 9.89 22.61 17.88
C GLU A 504 9.67 21.11 17.64
N GLY A 505 10.25 20.28 18.51
CA GLY A 505 10.18 18.81 18.40
C GLY A 505 8.89 18.18 18.95
N GLY A 506 8.11 18.93 19.72
CA GLY A 506 6.97 18.41 20.47
C GLY A 506 6.12 19.53 21.07
N CYS A 507 4.95 19.18 21.60
CA CYS A 507 4.13 20.10 22.36
C CYS A 507 4.66 20.20 23.80
N PRO A 508 4.85 21.41 24.37
CA PRO A 508 5.34 21.56 25.74
C PRO A 508 4.32 21.12 26.81
N VAL A 509 3.04 21.01 26.44
CA VAL A 509 1.94 20.66 27.36
C VAL A 509 1.49 19.21 27.16
N CYS A 510 1.32 18.78 25.90
CA CYS A 510 0.83 17.44 25.55
C CYS A 510 2.01 16.52 25.19
N ALA A 511 3.01 16.43 26.07
CA ALA A 511 4.27 15.76 25.78
C ALA A 511 4.15 14.22 25.78
N LEU A 512 3.27 13.70 26.65
CA LEU A 512 3.09 12.27 26.94
C LEU A 512 1.78 11.72 26.33
N PRO A 513 1.68 10.40 26.09
CA PRO A 513 0.41 9.74 25.79
C PRO A 513 -0.63 9.99 26.88
N ALA A 514 -1.91 10.03 26.49
CA ALA A 514 -3.00 10.18 27.44
C ALA A 514 -3.05 8.98 28.39
N ALA A 515 -3.16 9.26 29.69
CA ALA A 515 -3.40 8.25 30.72
C ALA A 515 -4.75 7.56 30.49
N ASP A 516 -4.90 6.32 30.93
CA ASP A 516 -6.07 5.48 30.64
C ASP A 516 -7.40 6.17 31.02
N GLU A 517 -7.43 6.86 32.16
CA GLU A 517 -8.60 7.60 32.64
C GLU A 517 -8.97 8.80 31.75
N GLU A 518 -8.00 9.36 31.03
CA GLU A 518 -8.14 10.57 30.22
C GLU A 518 -8.37 10.26 28.72
N ARG A 519 -8.18 8.99 28.30
CA ARG A 519 -8.25 8.56 26.90
C ARG A 519 -9.63 8.67 26.27
N SER A 520 -10.70 8.70 27.05
CA SER A 520 -12.07 8.73 26.51
C SER A 520 -12.60 10.14 26.23
N ALA A 521 -11.97 11.17 26.80
CA ALA A 521 -12.51 12.53 26.81
C ALA A 521 -11.41 13.59 26.77
N ALA A 522 -10.58 13.57 25.73
CA ALA A 522 -9.53 14.57 25.57
C ALA A 522 -10.12 15.97 25.31
N PRO A 523 -9.74 17.00 26.09
CA PRO A 523 -10.31 18.34 25.99
C PRO A 523 -9.76 19.13 24.80
N VAL A 524 -8.65 18.70 24.20
CA VAL A 524 -7.98 19.40 23.09
C VAL A 524 -7.49 18.40 22.04
N ILE A 525 -7.35 18.87 20.80
CA ILE A 525 -6.75 18.13 19.70
C ILE A 525 -5.32 18.63 19.53
N CYS A 526 -4.33 17.84 19.95
CA CYS A 526 -2.92 18.19 19.80
C CYS A 526 -2.36 17.63 18.49
N PRO A 527 -1.82 18.45 17.58
CA PRO A 527 -1.20 17.94 16.36
C PRO A 527 -0.11 16.90 16.63
N TYR A 528 0.69 17.09 17.68
CA TYR A 528 1.71 16.14 18.12
C TYR A 528 1.16 14.83 18.72
N GLY A 529 -0.15 14.58 18.67
CA GLY A 529 -0.70 13.25 18.94
C GLY A 529 -0.55 12.29 17.78
N PHE A 530 -0.49 12.79 16.54
CA PHE A 530 -0.24 11.94 15.37
C PHE A 530 1.19 11.42 15.36
N TRP A 531 1.36 10.11 15.25
CA TRP A 531 2.69 9.48 15.20
C TRP A 531 3.54 9.97 14.03
N SER A 532 2.96 10.27 12.86
CA SER A 532 3.68 10.86 11.73
C SER A 532 4.41 12.18 12.04
N LEU A 533 4.01 12.88 13.10
CA LEU A 533 4.62 14.12 13.58
C LEU A 533 5.56 13.93 14.77
N ARG A 534 5.60 12.77 15.41
CA ARG A 534 6.44 12.51 16.60
C ARG A 534 7.44 11.39 16.40
N LYS A 535 7.10 10.37 15.63
CA LYS A 535 7.90 9.16 15.41
C LYS A 535 8.49 9.13 14.01
N ILE A 536 9.57 8.37 13.85
CA ILE A 536 10.16 8.03 12.56
C ILE A 536 9.64 6.65 12.20
N ILE A 537 8.87 6.56 11.12
CA ILE A 537 8.29 5.31 10.63
C ILE A 537 9.04 4.97 9.33
N GLU A 538 9.86 3.93 9.39
CA GLU A 538 10.64 3.40 8.27
C GLU A 538 9.88 2.24 7.64
N ARG A 539 9.47 2.36 6.38
CA ARG A 539 8.80 1.27 5.66
C ARG A 539 9.78 0.60 4.72
N VAL A 540 10.09 -0.65 5.03
CA VAL A 540 10.96 -1.49 4.21
C VAL A 540 10.08 -2.47 3.46
N ALA A 541 10.11 -2.38 2.13
CA ALA A 541 9.42 -3.35 1.29
C ALA A 541 10.12 -4.71 1.40
N SER A 542 9.33 -5.78 1.57
CA SER A 542 9.83 -7.15 1.47
C SER A 542 10.35 -7.39 0.06
N GLY A 543 11.65 -7.65 -0.07
CA GLY A 543 12.33 -7.82 -1.35
C GLY A 543 12.00 -9.16 -2.00
N ASP A 544 11.80 -9.16 -3.31
CA ASP A 544 11.66 -10.33 -4.18
C ASP A 544 13.03 -10.88 -4.66
N GLY A 545 14.11 -10.51 -3.97
CA GLY A 545 15.49 -10.81 -4.38
C GLY A 545 16.08 -9.84 -5.42
N ARG A 546 15.36 -8.78 -5.82
CA ARG A 546 15.96 -7.66 -6.56
C ARG A 546 16.72 -6.73 -5.60
N GLU A 547 17.93 -6.32 -5.98
CA GLU A 547 18.72 -5.31 -5.25
C GLU A 547 17.90 -4.02 -5.15
N ALA A 548 17.52 -3.63 -3.94
CA ALA A 548 16.96 -2.31 -3.67
C ALA A 548 18.11 -1.32 -3.48
N SER A 549 17.87 -0.04 -3.72
CA SER A 549 18.84 0.99 -3.34
C SER A 549 18.77 1.20 -1.84
N VAL A 550 19.82 0.81 -1.12
CA VAL A 550 19.92 0.88 0.33
C VAL A 550 21.28 1.47 0.77
N PRO A 551 21.39 2.14 1.96
CA PRO A 551 22.51 3.03 2.34
C PRO A 551 23.84 2.37 2.86
N ARG A 552 24.88 2.15 2.01
CA ARG A 552 26.08 1.28 2.34
C ARG A 552 27.32 2.03 2.81
N GLY A 553 27.84 1.79 4.02
CA GLY A 553 29.18 2.27 4.41
C GLY A 553 29.37 3.78 4.16
N THR A 554 30.29 4.17 3.26
CA THR A 554 30.50 5.56 2.79
C THR A 554 29.41 6.08 1.82
N ARG A 555 28.61 5.19 1.23
CA ARG A 555 27.47 5.45 0.34
C ARG A 555 26.14 5.55 1.10
N ARG A 556 26.14 6.07 2.34
CA ARG A 556 24.90 6.44 3.05
C ARG A 556 24.36 7.81 2.64
N ALA A 557 25.14 8.57 1.88
CA ALA A 557 24.79 9.91 1.45
C ALA A 557 24.19 9.86 0.03
N LEU A 558 22.95 10.34 -0.10
CA LEU A 558 22.32 10.61 -1.37
C LEU A 558 23.02 11.80 -2.04
N PRO A 559 23.11 11.86 -3.38
CA PRO A 559 23.72 12.99 -4.06
C PRO A 559 22.98 14.29 -3.71
N PRO A 560 23.66 15.45 -3.73
CA PRO A 560 22.99 16.74 -3.58
C PRO A 560 21.83 16.87 -4.57
N ILE A 561 20.72 17.47 -4.14
CA ILE A 561 19.56 17.70 -5.01
C ILE A 561 19.82 18.94 -5.87
N ASP A 562 20.62 18.75 -6.92
CA ASP A 562 21.04 19.79 -7.88
C ASP A 562 20.39 19.62 -9.27
N ALA A 563 19.76 18.48 -9.52
CA ALA A 563 19.01 18.20 -10.73
C ALA A 563 17.67 17.52 -10.43
N VAL A 564 16.65 17.83 -11.23
CA VAL A 564 15.32 17.24 -11.12
C VAL A 564 14.70 16.99 -12.50
N VAL A 565 14.06 15.84 -12.64
CA VAL A 565 13.13 15.57 -13.75
C VAL A 565 11.71 15.76 -13.25
N PHE A 566 10.91 16.51 -14.00
CA PHE A 566 9.53 16.83 -13.68
C PHE A 566 8.58 16.39 -14.79
N ALA A 567 7.49 15.74 -14.41
CA ALA A 567 6.36 15.48 -15.30
C ALA A 567 5.03 15.69 -14.56
N SER A 568 3.98 16.04 -15.28
CA SER A 568 2.66 16.23 -14.71
C SER A 568 1.56 15.94 -15.72
N SER A 569 0.39 15.53 -15.23
CA SER A 569 -0.83 15.43 -16.03
C SER A 569 -1.36 16.81 -16.39
N HIS A 570 -2.00 16.92 -17.55
CA HIS A 570 -2.81 18.08 -17.94
C HIS A 570 -3.91 18.45 -16.93
N LEU A 571 -4.32 17.53 -16.05
CA LEU A 571 -5.30 17.78 -14.99
C LEU A 571 -4.75 18.69 -13.87
N VAL A 572 -3.43 18.87 -13.79
CA VAL A 572 -2.82 19.91 -12.96
C VAL A 572 -2.94 21.25 -13.70
N PRO A 573 -3.50 22.32 -13.09
CA PRO A 573 -3.65 23.62 -13.74
C PRO A 573 -2.34 24.17 -14.33
N GLU A 574 -2.41 24.83 -15.48
CA GLU A 574 -1.23 25.29 -16.23
C GLU A 574 -0.37 26.31 -15.49
N ASP A 575 -1.01 27.23 -14.77
CA ASP A 575 -0.37 28.17 -13.86
C ASP A 575 0.36 27.45 -12.72
N GLU A 576 -0.25 26.42 -12.14
CA GLU A 576 0.38 25.58 -11.13
C GLU A 576 1.55 24.76 -11.68
N ARG A 577 1.45 24.23 -12.90
CA ARG A 577 2.58 23.56 -13.58
C ARG A 577 3.73 24.52 -13.79
N SER A 578 3.45 25.72 -14.30
CA SER A 578 4.44 26.77 -14.57
C SER A 578 5.15 27.23 -13.29
N ALA A 579 4.38 27.54 -12.24
CA ALA A 579 4.92 27.92 -10.93
C ALA A 579 5.76 26.79 -10.30
N THR A 580 5.38 25.53 -10.53
CA THR A 580 6.16 24.36 -10.09
C THR A 580 7.49 24.28 -10.83
N CYS A 581 7.51 24.40 -12.16
CA CYS A 581 8.75 24.45 -12.93
C CYS A 581 9.68 25.57 -12.45
N GLU A 582 9.16 26.79 -12.24
CA GLU A 582 9.96 27.91 -11.73
C GLU A 582 10.54 27.65 -10.33
N ALA A 583 9.76 27.05 -9.43
CA ALA A 583 10.23 26.69 -8.10
C ALA A 583 11.30 25.59 -8.14
N LEU A 584 11.07 24.52 -8.91
CA LEU A 584 12.01 23.41 -9.06
C LEU A 584 13.34 23.88 -9.67
N GLN A 585 13.28 24.71 -10.73
CA GLN A 585 14.47 25.28 -11.36
C GLN A 585 15.26 26.17 -10.38
N ARG A 586 14.58 26.98 -9.54
CA ARG A 586 15.24 27.78 -8.50
C ARG A 586 15.88 26.91 -7.41
N CYS A 587 15.18 25.88 -6.94
CA CYS A 587 15.63 25.03 -5.83
C CYS A 587 16.80 24.11 -6.22
N THR A 588 16.85 23.64 -7.46
CA THR A 588 17.84 22.63 -7.90
C THR A 588 18.93 23.22 -8.79
N GLY A 589 18.56 24.13 -9.70
CA GLY A 589 19.48 24.71 -10.69
C GLY A 589 19.46 23.98 -12.03
N HIS A 590 19.02 22.72 -12.08
CA HIS A 590 18.85 21.97 -13.32
C HIS A 590 17.49 21.25 -13.34
N LEU A 591 16.58 21.72 -14.19
CA LEU A 591 15.26 21.11 -14.42
C LEU A 591 15.18 20.54 -15.83
N LEU A 592 14.72 19.29 -15.93
CA LEU A 592 14.26 18.68 -17.17
C LEU A 592 12.76 18.41 -17.05
N VAL A 593 11.97 18.95 -17.98
CA VAL A 593 10.52 18.70 -18.04
C VAL A 593 10.24 17.66 -19.11
N ALA A 594 9.45 16.65 -18.77
CA ALA A 594 8.97 15.65 -19.70
C ALA A 594 7.46 15.79 -19.91
N GLU A 595 7.04 15.89 -21.17
CA GLU A 595 5.63 16.01 -21.55
C GLU A 595 4.95 14.65 -21.80
N ASP A 596 5.72 13.57 -21.86
CA ASP A 596 5.24 12.21 -22.09
C ASP A 596 6.23 11.18 -21.50
N TRP A 597 5.87 9.90 -21.49
CA TRP A 597 6.71 8.85 -20.91
C TRP A 597 7.96 8.53 -21.74
N LEU A 598 8.00 8.86 -23.03
CA LEU A 598 9.18 8.69 -23.88
C LEU A 598 10.25 9.74 -23.53
N GLN A 599 9.84 10.99 -23.41
CA GLN A 599 10.67 12.11 -22.95
C GLN A 599 11.13 11.89 -21.51
N TRP A 600 10.27 11.35 -20.64
CA TRP A 600 10.64 10.97 -19.28
C TRP A 600 11.82 10.00 -19.28
N ARG A 601 11.71 8.88 -20.01
CA ARG A 601 12.78 7.88 -20.13
C ARG A 601 14.06 8.46 -20.72
N ALA A 602 13.96 9.40 -21.67
CA ALA A 602 15.10 10.10 -22.23
C ALA A 602 15.79 11.00 -21.18
N ALA A 603 15.01 11.73 -20.38
CA ALA A 603 15.51 12.62 -19.34
C ALA A 603 16.25 11.87 -18.23
N LEU A 604 15.82 10.65 -17.88
CA LEU A 604 16.50 9.81 -16.88
C LEU A 604 17.94 9.42 -17.24
N ARG A 605 18.34 9.53 -18.51
CA ARG A 605 19.73 9.28 -18.95
C ARG A 605 20.73 10.31 -18.41
N SER A 606 20.26 11.47 -17.95
CA SER A 606 21.07 12.47 -17.24
C SER A 606 21.30 12.12 -15.76
N HIS A 607 20.67 11.05 -15.27
CA HIS A 607 20.76 10.55 -13.90
C HIS A 607 20.43 11.58 -12.80
N PRO A 608 19.27 12.24 -12.87
CA PRO A 608 18.84 13.18 -11.84
C PRO A 608 18.73 12.48 -10.47
N PRO A 609 19.17 13.12 -9.37
CA PRO A 609 18.99 12.59 -8.03
C PRO A 609 17.54 12.65 -7.54
N LEU A 610 16.69 13.48 -8.16
CA LEU A 610 15.30 13.68 -7.80
C LEU A 610 14.37 13.55 -9.01
N LEU A 611 13.33 12.73 -8.88
CA LEU A 611 12.23 12.58 -9.83
C LEU A 611 10.95 13.11 -9.20
N VAL A 612 10.26 14.02 -9.87
CA VAL A 612 8.97 14.56 -9.41
C VAL A 612 7.94 14.29 -10.48
N VAL A 613 6.90 13.53 -10.14
CA VAL A 613 5.82 13.23 -11.07
C VAL A 613 4.47 13.51 -10.41
N LEU A 614 3.64 14.29 -11.11
CA LEU A 614 2.27 14.62 -10.71
C LEU A 614 1.26 13.96 -11.67
N PRO A 615 1.16 12.61 -11.67
CA PRO A 615 0.37 11.93 -12.67
C PRO A 615 -1.12 11.95 -12.29
N HIS A 616 -1.95 11.73 -13.29
CA HIS A 616 -3.29 11.21 -13.06
C HIS A 616 -3.21 9.69 -12.89
N HIS A 617 -3.89 9.13 -11.89
CA HIS A 617 -4.04 7.68 -11.76
C HIS A 617 -5.46 7.28 -12.16
N GLY A 618 -5.55 6.58 -13.29
CA GLY A 618 -6.79 6.01 -13.80
C GLY A 618 -6.79 4.48 -13.83
N VAL A 619 -7.98 3.91 -14.03
CA VAL A 619 -8.17 2.48 -14.28
C VAL A 619 -8.94 2.33 -15.58
N GLN A 620 -8.41 1.54 -16.52
CA GLN A 620 -9.04 1.24 -17.80
C GLN A 620 -8.93 -0.26 -18.05
N ALA A 621 -10.06 -0.90 -18.35
CA ALA A 621 -10.15 -2.36 -18.52
C ALA A 621 -9.57 -3.17 -17.33
N ALA A 622 -9.80 -2.69 -16.10
CA ALA A 622 -9.26 -3.25 -14.85
C ALA A 622 -7.71 -3.21 -14.73
N LEU A 623 -7.04 -2.42 -15.58
CA LEU A 623 -5.61 -2.14 -15.50
C LEU A 623 -5.41 -0.71 -14.98
N ASP A 624 -4.57 -0.57 -13.97
CA ASP A 624 -4.13 0.71 -13.43
C ASP A 624 -3.05 1.34 -14.30
N TYR A 625 -3.11 2.67 -14.43
CA TYR A 625 -2.13 3.45 -15.20
C TYR A 625 -1.85 4.81 -14.58
N LEU A 626 -0.64 5.31 -14.83
CA LEU A 626 -0.23 6.68 -14.57
C LEU A 626 -0.24 7.47 -15.87
N GLU A 627 -0.90 8.62 -15.90
CA GLU A 627 -0.98 9.50 -17.05
C GLU A 627 -0.29 10.83 -16.79
N ILE A 628 0.54 11.26 -17.75
CA ILE A 628 1.20 12.58 -17.79
C ILE A 628 0.98 13.19 -19.17
N GLY A 629 1.17 14.50 -19.30
CA GLY A 629 1.03 15.18 -20.59
C GLY A 629 -0.42 15.46 -21.00
N ASP A 630 -0.58 15.74 -22.29
CA ASP A 630 -1.82 16.16 -22.94
C ASP A 630 -2.76 14.94 -23.17
N PRO A 631 -4.09 15.07 -22.93
CA PRO A 631 -5.04 13.96 -23.10
C PRO A 631 -5.18 13.48 -24.55
N ALA A 632 -4.74 14.28 -25.53
CA ALA A 632 -4.74 13.92 -26.94
C ALA A 632 -3.50 13.10 -27.37
N GLN A 633 -2.57 12.83 -26.45
CA GLN A 633 -1.44 11.95 -26.72
C GLN A 633 -1.90 10.50 -26.98
N ASP A 634 -1.12 9.80 -27.78
CA ASP A 634 -1.29 8.36 -27.97
C ASP A 634 -1.16 7.62 -26.63
N GLU A 635 -2.00 6.59 -26.42
CA GLU A 635 -2.02 5.86 -25.15
C GLU A 635 -0.65 5.28 -24.78
N ASP A 636 0.15 4.86 -25.76
CA ASP A 636 1.48 4.27 -25.53
C ASP A 636 2.52 5.31 -25.05
N HIS A 637 2.24 6.61 -25.22
CA HIS A 637 3.12 7.70 -24.81
C HIS A 637 2.61 8.45 -23.57
N GLY A 638 1.30 8.65 -23.44
CA GLY A 638 0.68 9.40 -22.35
C GLY A 638 0.38 8.56 -21.10
N LYS A 639 0.16 7.25 -21.25
CA LYS A 639 -0.19 6.34 -20.15
C LYS A 639 0.91 5.31 -19.89
N LEU A 640 1.19 5.06 -18.61
CA LEU A 640 2.12 4.05 -18.14
C LEU A 640 1.39 3.09 -17.21
N SER A 641 1.09 1.89 -17.70
CA SER A 641 0.48 0.84 -16.88
C SER A 641 1.45 0.33 -15.80
N HIS A 642 0.91 -0.16 -14.68
CA HIS A 642 1.72 -0.75 -13.61
C HIS A 642 2.71 -1.83 -14.09
N ALA A 643 2.28 -2.68 -15.04
CA ALA A 643 3.13 -3.73 -15.62
C ALA A 643 4.29 -3.19 -16.47
N GLN A 644 4.19 -1.96 -17.00
CA GLN A 644 5.22 -1.30 -17.80
C GLN A 644 6.26 -0.58 -16.94
N ILE A 645 6.03 -0.44 -15.63
CA ILE A 645 7.01 0.17 -14.71
C ILE A 645 8.20 -0.78 -14.56
N GLY A 646 9.28 -0.42 -15.24
CA GLY A 646 10.59 -1.07 -15.20
C GLY A 646 11.72 -0.10 -14.84
N ARG A 647 12.96 -0.62 -14.81
CA ARG A 647 14.15 0.18 -14.49
C ARG A 647 14.33 1.39 -15.40
N ASP A 648 13.99 1.26 -16.67
CA ASP A 648 14.03 2.35 -17.66
C ASP A 648 13.11 3.53 -17.32
N CYS A 649 12.10 3.33 -16.47
CA CYS A 649 11.19 4.37 -16.00
C CYS A 649 11.62 5.03 -14.69
N VAL A 650 12.67 4.55 -14.02
CA VAL A 650 13.09 5.01 -12.68
C VAL A 650 14.60 5.20 -12.57
N ASN A 651 15.38 4.15 -12.83
CA ASN A 651 16.83 4.12 -12.66
C ASN A 651 17.45 3.19 -13.73
N PRO A 652 17.57 3.65 -14.99
CA PRO A 652 17.90 2.81 -16.14
C PRO A 652 19.22 2.05 -15.99
N ASP A 653 20.23 2.69 -15.37
CA ASP A 653 21.57 2.14 -15.20
C ASP A 653 21.79 1.52 -13.81
N ALA A 654 20.71 1.33 -13.02
CA ALA A 654 20.76 0.80 -11.67
C ALA A 654 21.83 1.50 -10.80
N ARG A 655 21.92 2.83 -10.88
CA ARG A 655 22.86 3.61 -10.07
C ARG A 655 22.56 3.41 -8.59
N ASP A 656 23.64 3.37 -7.81
CA ASP A 656 23.62 3.25 -6.36
C ASP A 656 24.44 4.40 -5.73
N PRO A 657 23.83 5.30 -4.95
CA PRO A 657 22.40 5.36 -4.63
C PRO A 657 21.51 5.64 -5.85
N GLY A 658 20.30 5.09 -5.81
CA GLY A 658 19.21 5.43 -6.72
C GLY A 658 18.58 6.79 -6.43
N PRO A 659 17.68 7.28 -7.28
CA PRO A 659 17.03 8.57 -7.09
C PRO A 659 15.98 8.55 -5.97
N ILE A 660 15.64 9.74 -5.47
CA ILE A 660 14.41 9.99 -4.72
C ILE A 660 13.27 10.21 -5.72
N VAL A 661 12.12 9.56 -5.52
CA VAL A 661 10.93 9.73 -6.35
C VAL A 661 9.80 10.34 -5.54
N LEU A 662 9.28 11.49 -5.96
CA LEU A 662 8.04 12.08 -5.45
C LEU A 662 6.92 11.72 -6.44
N LEU A 663 6.07 10.77 -6.06
CA LEU A 663 4.89 10.36 -6.83
C LEU A 663 3.66 10.95 -6.14
N LEU A 664 3.09 12.04 -6.70
CA LEU A 664 2.00 12.79 -6.09
C LEU A 664 0.82 12.98 -7.08
N GLY A 665 -0.15 12.08 -7.07
CA GLY A 665 -1.24 12.02 -8.05
C GLY A 665 -2.63 11.81 -7.44
N CYS A 666 -3.66 12.12 -8.22
CA CYS A 666 -5.07 11.92 -7.86
C CYS A 666 -5.52 10.51 -8.28
N GLN A 667 -6.18 9.73 -7.40
CA GLN A 667 -6.97 8.57 -7.85
C GLN A 667 -8.32 9.02 -8.41
N THR A 668 -8.80 8.44 -9.51
CA THR A 668 -10.23 8.52 -9.94
C THR A 668 -10.84 7.16 -10.29
N GLY A 669 -10.65 6.15 -9.45
CA GLY A 669 -11.33 4.85 -9.60
C GLY A 669 -11.93 4.43 -8.26
N ALA A 670 -13.26 4.38 -8.17
CA ALA A 670 -13.99 4.10 -6.93
C ALA A 670 -13.87 2.64 -6.41
N GLN A 671 -12.95 1.81 -6.91
CA GLN A 671 -12.96 0.36 -6.63
C GLN A 671 -11.61 -0.36 -6.71
N THR A 672 -10.47 0.28 -6.41
CA THR A 672 -9.26 -0.51 -6.13
C THR A 672 -8.75 -0.19 -4.74
N GLU A 673 -8.99 -1.09 -3.80
CA GLU A 673 -8.60 -1.00 -2.39
C GLU A 673 -7.07 -0.90 -2.17
N THR A 674 -6.25 -1.01 -3.24
CA THR A 674 -4.79 -1.25 -3.13
C THR A 674 -3.87 -0.42 -4.09
N GLY A 675 -4.42 0.35 -5.03
CA GLY A 675 -3.69 0.73 -6.27
C GLY A 675 -2.48 1.68 -6.14
N TYR A 676 -2.52 2.71 -5.29
CA TYR A 676 -1.44 3.72 -5.26
C TYR A 676 -0.19 3.22 -4.50
N VAL A 677 -0.41 2.45 -3.44
CA VAL A 677 0.66 1.82 -2.63
C VAL A 677 1.43 0.81 -3.48
N GLN A 678 0.74 0.00 -4.29
CA GLN A 678 1.38 -0.99 -5.15
C GLN A 678 2.30 -0.35 -6.20
N ILE A 679 1.87 0.77 -6.80
CA ILE A 679 2.71 1.54 -7.72
C ILE A 679 3.95 2.10 -7.00
N THR A 680 3.81 2.67 -5.80
CA THR A 680 4.98 3.18 -5.05
C THR A 680 5.98 2.06 -4.71
N ARG A 681 5.49 0.87 -4.34
CA ARG A 681 6.33 -0.31 -4.10
C ARG A 681 6.99 -0.77 -5.39
N ARG A 682 6.27 -0.82 -6.52
CA ARG A 682 6.83 -1.21 -7.81
C ARG A 682 7.95 -0.30 -8.27
N ILE A 683 7.80 1.02 -8.08
CA ILE A 683 8.84 2.02 -8.35
C ILE A 683 10.04 1.81 -7.41
N GLN A 684 9.80 1.57 -6.12
CA GLN A 684 10.88 1.32 -5.16
C GLN A 684 11.70 0.08 -5.56
N GLN A 685 11.05 -0.98 -6.04
CA GLN A 685 11.68 -2.18 -6.57
C GLN A 685 12.51 -1.94 -7.85
N GLN A 686 12.36 -0.79 -8.51
CA GLN A 686 13.21 -0.38 -9.64
C GLN A 686 14.49 0.36 -9.18
N HIS A 687 15.01 0.01 -7.99
CA HIS A 687 16.25 0.57 -7.43
C HIS A 687 16.17 2.09 -7.18
N ALA A 688 15.01 2.59 -6.73
CA ALA A 688 14.91 3.93 -6.15
C ALA A 688 15.35 3.90 -4.69
N ALA A 689 16.04 4.96 -4.23
CA ALA A 689 16.49 5.04 -2.85
C ALA A 689 15.32 5.29 -1.88
N ILE A 690 14.44 6.20 -2.27
CA ILE A 690 13.22 6.55 -1.55
C ILE A 690 12.10 6.79 -2.57
N VAL A 691 10.91 6.30 -2.29
CA VAL A 691 9.68 6.69 -3.00
C VAL A 691 8.72 7.33 -2.00
N LEU A 692 8.41 8.60 -2.20
CA LEU A 692 7.41 9.33 -1.45
C LEU A 692 6.08 9.31 -2.21
N GLY A 693 5.05 8.74 -1.60
CA GLY A 693 3.68 8.72 -2.09
C GLY A 693 2.69 9.21 -1.03
N THR A 694 1.40 9.04 -1.30
CA THR A 694 0.31 9.45 -0.40
C THR A 694 -0.67 8.31 -0.17
N LEU A 695 -1.16 8.17 1.06
CA LEU A 695 -2.22 7.19 1.40
C LEU A 695 -3.61 7.65 0.92
N ALA A 696 -3.79 8.97 0.75
CA ALA A 696 -5.04 9.59 0.37
C ALA A 696 -4.98 10.29 -0.98
N GLN A 697 -6.18 10.52 -1.56
CA GLN A 697 -6.34 11.25 -2.81
C GLN A 697 -5.92 12.71 -2.63
N ILE A 698 -5.06 13.18 -3.53
CA ILE A 698 -4.69 14.60 -3.62
C ILE A 698 -5.43 15.21 -4.80
N LEU A 699 -5.89 16.45 -4.69
CA LEU A 699 -6.37 17.23 -5.84
C LEU A 699 -5.17 17.79 -6.63
N GLY A 700 -5.22 17.77 -7.97
CA GLY A 700 -4.10 18.21 -8.81
C GLY A 700 -3.54 19.61 -8.45
N ARG A 701 -4.44 20.54 -8.09
CA ARG A 701 -4.06 21.90 -7.61
C ARG A 701 -3.31 21.94 -6.27
N HIS A 702 -3.32 20.86 -5.48
CA HIS A 702 -2.56 20.74 -4.22
C HIS A 702 -1.30 19.89 -4.38
N ALA A 703 -1.28 18.98 -5.35
CA ALA A 703 -0.10 18.16 -5.66
C ALA A 703 1.09 19.04 -6.06
N ALA A 704 0.86 20.06 -6.89
CA ALA A 704 1.90 21.01 -7.32
C ALA A 704 2.49 21.85 -6.16
N PRO A 705 1.69 22.58 -5.35
CA PRO A 705 2.20 23.28 -4.17
C PRO A 705 2.91 22.36 -3.18
N LEU A 706 2.35 21.17 -2.92
CA LEU A 706 2.98 20.15 -2.08
C LEU A 706 4.36 19.77 -2.62
N ALA A 707 4.47 19.48 -3.93
CA ALA A 707 5.75 19.17 -4.56
C ALA A 707 6.77 20.29 -4.41
N ARG A 708 6.36 21.55 -4.63
CA ARG A 708 7.25 22.73 -4.45
C ARG A 708 7.81 22.80 -3.03
N GLU A 709 6.96 22.65 -2.02
CA GLU A 709 7.36 22.68 -0.62
C GLU A 709 8.26 21.50 -0.25
N LEU A 710 7.94 20.29 -0.72
CA LEU A 710 8.76 19.09 -0.52
C LEU A 710 10.17 19.30 -1.08
N VAL A 711 10.29 19.77 -2.32
CA VAL A 711 11.59 19.98 -2.95
C VAL A 711 12.37 21.11 -2.29
N ALA A 712 11.70 22.20 -1.91
CA ALA A 712 12.34 23.29 -1.17
C ALA A 712 12.92 22.81 0.16
N GLU A 713 12.18 22.00 0.92
CA GLU A 713 12.64 21.46 2.21
C GLU A 713 13.77 20.44 2.04
N LEU A 714 13.68 19.55 1.04
CA LEU A 714 14.73 18.58 0.73
C LEU A 714 16.03 19.26 0.26
N ALA A 715 15.92 20.31 -0.57
CA ALA A 715 17.07 21.07 -1.06
C ALA A 715 17.71 21.97 0.02
N ALA A 716 16.95 22.35 1.05
CA ALA A 716 17.40 23.19 2.15
C ALA A 716 18.07 22.43 3.31
N VAL A 717 18.26 21.11 3.18
CA VAL A 717 18.94 20.31 4.20
C VAL A 717 20.41 20.72 4.29
N ASP A 718 20.78 21.19 5.48
CA ASP A 718 22.11 21.72 5.82
C ASP A 718 22.91 20.79 6.73
N ASP A 719 22.22 19.93 7.50
CA ASP A 719 22.85 18.91 8.35
C ASP A 719 23.21 17.65 7.54
N PRO A 720 24.51 17.37 7.32
CA PRO A 720 24.96 16.18 6.58
C PRO A 720 24.75 14.87 7.34
N GLN A 721 24.39 14.91 8.63
CA GLN A 721 24.06 13.74 9.43
C GLN A 721 22.55 13.46 9.49
N ALA A 722 21.71 14.40 9.03
CA ALA A 722 20.28 14.23 9.02
C ALA A 722 19.87 13.11 8.06
N ASP A 723 19.30 12.05 8.63
CA ASP A 723 18.71 10.98 7.86
C ASP A 723 17.33 11.37 7.31
N PHE A 724 16.92 10.71 6.23
CA PHE A 724 15.67 11.00 5.52
C PHE A 724 14.46 10.89 6.45
N GLY A 725 14.43 9.94 7.39
CA GLY A 725 13.35 9.81 8.37
C GLY A 725 13.20 11.05 9.25
N THR A 726 14.32 11.60 9.72
CA THR A 726 14.37 12.84 10.51
C THR A 726 13.90 14.03 9.67
N VAL A 727 14.37 14.13 8.43
CA VAL A 727 13.97 15.20 7.50
C VAL A 727 12.48 15.12 7.17
N MET A 728 11.96 13.93 6.90
CA MET A 728 10.55 13.69 6.61
C MET A 728 9.65 14.12 7.76
N ARG A 729 10.02 13.79 9.01
CA ARG A 729 9.27 14.22 10.20
C ARG A 729 9.27 15.75 10.37
N ARG A 730 10.41 16.41 10.18
CA ARG A 730 10.53 17.89 10.20
C ARG A 730 9.68 18.52 9.11
N LEU A 731 9.73 17.99 7.92
CA LEU A 731 8.95 18.41 6.77
C LEU A 731 7.46 18.31 7.06
N ARG A 732 6.95 17.16 7.56
CA ARG A 732 5.52 17.03 7.91
C ARG A 732 5.07 18.09 8.92
N ARG A 733 5.89 18.39 9.94
CA ARG A 733 5.60 19.44 10.93
C ARG A 733 5.54 20.83 10.28
N ARG A 734 6.51 21.18 9.45
CA ARG A 734 6.56 22.47 8.74
C ARG A 734 5.39 22.64 7.79
N MET A 735 5.09 21.59 7.03
CA MET A 735 3.99 21.58 6.08
C MET A 735 2.64 21.72 6.80
N LEU A 736 2.42 20.99 7.89
CA LEU A 736 1.20 21.16 8.68
C LEU A 736 1.13 22.56 9.30
N ALA A 737 2.23 23.11 9.81
CA ALA A 737 2.30 24.48 10.32
C ALA A 737 1.95 25.53 9.25
N ARG A 738 2.21 25.21 7.97
CA ARG A 738 1.87 26.06 6.83
C ARG A 738 0.44 25.86 6.32
N GLY A 739 -0.30 24.87 6.82
CA GLY A 739 -1.68 24.59 6.40
C GLY A 739 -1.77 23.53 5.31
N TYR A 740 -0.79 22.63 5.16
CA TYR A 740 -0.88 21.49 4.24
C TYR A 740 -1.29 20.23 5.01
N LEU A 741 -2.59 19.92 5.06
CA LEU A 741 -3.10 18.72 5.75
C LEU A 741 -2.57 17.42 5.12
N MET A 742 -2.29 17.43 3.81
CA MET A 742 -1.69 16.28 3.09
C MET A 742 -0.38 15.80 3.66
N ALA A 743 0.32 16.64 4.43
CA ALA A 743 1.53 16.25 5.13
C ALA A 743 1.35 14.99 6.01
N LEU A 744 0.16 14.81 6.59
CA LEU A 744 -0.18 13.64 7.43
C LEU A 744 -0.35 12.35 6.62
N CYS A 745 -0.65 12.47 5.32
CA CYS A 745 -0.90 11.34 4.42
C CYS A 745 0.34 10.89 3.65
N LEU A 746 1.44 11.64 3.75
CA LEU A 746 2.68 11.31 3.07
C LEU A 746 3.26 10.01 3.64
N VAL A 747 3.65 9.09 2.77
CA VAL A 747 4.30 7.83 3.13
C VAL A 747 5.57 7.68 2.31
N ALA A 748 6.67 7.37 3.00
CA ALA A 748 7.95 7.11 2.37
C ALA A 748 8.24 5.60 2.41
N GLN A 749 8.53 5.04 1.24
CA GLN A 749 9.01 3.67 1.06
C GLN A 749 10.51 3.72 0.80
N GLY A 750 11.27 2.85 1.48
CA GLY A 750 12.73 2.80 1.42
C GLY A 750 13.37 3.00 2.80
N ASP A 751 14.70 2.88 2.86
CA ASP A 751 15.44 2.94 4.12
C ASP A 751 15.59 4.40 4.60
N ALA A 752 15.03 4.70 5.77
CA ALA A 752 15.01 6.05 6.32
C ALA A 752 16.40 6.56 6.74
N GLU A 753 17.46 5.74 6.74
CA GLU A 753 18.83 6.12 7.10
C GLU A 753 19.62 6.81 6.00
N TRP A 754 19.07 6.93 4.78
CA TRP A 754 19.66 7.75 3.73
C TRP A 754 19.92 9.17 4.24
N ARG A 755 21.19 9.60 4.22
CA ARG A 755 21.59 10.97 4.56
C ARG A 755 21.47 11.84 3.32
N LEU A 756 20.97 13.06 3.48
CA LEU A 756 20.91 14.01 2.38
C LEU A 756 22.20 14.83 2.36
N THR A 757 22.92 14.81 1.24
CA THR A 757 24.13 15.64 1.09
C THR A 757 23.71 17.11 0.92
N PRO A 758 24.19 18.04 1.77
CA PRO A 758 23.91 19.45 1.61
C PRO A 758 24.39 19.98 0.27
N ARG A 759 23.63 20.89 -0.34
CA ARG A 759 24.04 21.57 -1.55
C ARG A 759 25.15 22.58 -1.24
N ALA A 760 26.22 22.58 -2.03
CA ALA A 760 27.23 23.63 -1.95
C ALA A 760 26.60 24.98 -2.36
N LEU A 761 26.63 25.96 -1.45
CA LEU A 761 26.17 27.31 -1.77
C LEU A 761 27.07 27.90 -2.87
N PRO A 762 26.51 28.57 -3.90
CA PRO A 762 27.32 29.26 -4.88
C PRO A 762 28.08 30.40 -4.19
N GLY A 763 29.38 30.21 -3.93
CA GLY A 763 30.25 31.21 -3.32
C GLY A 763 31.35 30.67 -2.38
N THR A 764 31.25 29.44 -1.88
CA THR A 764 32.32 28.82 -1.08
C THR A 764 33.19 27.94 -1.96
N ALA A 765 33.96 28.57 -2.85
CA ALA A 765 35.18 27.93 -3.35
C ALA A 765 36.22 28.02 -2.24
N CYS A 766 36.59 26.89 -1.64
CA CYS A 766 37.77 26.84 -0.79
C CYS A 766 39.00 27.09 -1.65
N ASP A 767 39.63 28.25 -1.44
CA ASP A 767 41.01 28.52 -1.82
C ASP A 767 41.92 27.51 -1.09
N GLY A 768 42.12 26.36 -1.74
CA GLY A 768 43.10 25.34 -1.36
C GLY A 768 44.17 25.21 -2.43
N SER A 769 44.79 26.32 -2.84
CA SER A 769 45.99 26.27 -3.67
C SER A 769 47.14 25.73 -2.83
N THR A 770 47.49 24.47 -3.05
CA THR A 770 48.78 23.90 -2.70
C THR A 770 49.87 24.56 -3.56
N GLY A 771 50.74 25.35 -2.90
CA GLY A 771 52.08 25.68 -3.40
C GLY A 771 53.10 24.64 -2.92
N PRO A 772 54.23 24.51 -3.63
CA PRO A 772 55.01 23.28 -3.83
C PRO A 772 55.64 22.65 -2.59
#